data_AF-A0A9C9XB67-F1
#
_entry.id   AF-A0A9C9XB67-F1
#
_cell.length_a   1.000
_cell.length_b   1.000
_cell.length_c   1.000
_cell.angle_alpha   90.00
_cell.angle_beta   90.00
_cell.angle_gamma   90.00
#
_symmetry.space_group_name_H-M   'P 1'
#
loop_
_entity.id
_entity.type
_entity.pdbx_description
1 polymer ?
#
loop_
_entity_poly.entity_id
_entity_poly.type
_entity_poly.pdbx_seq_one_letter_code
_entity_poly.pdbx_strand_id
1 'polypeptide(L)'
;MSLATLLLVSGNASAEWVSDVGANGANGANGVDGNPGTDGSAGGNGGDASAFASADDAANHAVATGGDGGVGGDGGNGNVPGADGGNGGNGGSGGNASAGAALASPGFAVNGAASATVSAWGGAGNNGGRQGRAGGGGGVPGVAGNSGDGGNAYAEGSTRGTGNVDVSVVAEGGAGGGAYYDDYSGNIVRAGNGGAASLGQVYGESVGGGDVSVYGGATGGAGGGGRAWNTRAGDGAGVSLINAVDGDTSGRLSLSQRAIGGAGGDAYYGPSGRAGSASSLLEKNTNSSALNMRSTAIGGKGGMKNLYSIQPGTAGVGGAAEARARGVNTGGTVGIVATATGGDGGNGFNGNRPARGGQANASAEGIAAGGVNIQAIAQGGSGGSTASGVSERAGRASADASATGVWGIATATASSGVSADRNYVRAGASAGLGDPAATAVTTSTARAGTGMGDGIPDRSLLAGTQAMAFADLLPSAADAAAAMQGNSRVQAALNAQDSLALGLLGGAYSSGGSDGFSNTYSSTIDFRVDMNGRANGALRLGLLDPAFSGMHGFDSLAFRVDVEGAVVTSTVFTDLDSALAYFDDTVLDYGFWSDRISADNVLDVRLYFDLDEQHAGEGFDASFIAGVSAVPVPAAVWLFGGGLLGLAGFVRRRRC
;
A
#
# COMPACT_ATOMS: atom_id res chain seq x y z
N MET A 1 -45.02 -24.75 53.68
CA MET A 1 -44.75 -23.40 54.23
C MET A 1 -43.37 -23.44 54.86
N SER A 2 -42.39 -22.58 54.61
CA SER A 2 -42.19 -21.48 53.68
C SER A 2 -40.74 -20.99 53.88
N LEU A 3 -40.16 -20.36 52.86
CA LEU A 3 -39.14 -19.31 52.95
C LEU A 3 -37.69 -19.70 53.35
N ALA A 4 -36.88 -19.98 52.33
CA ALA A 4 -35.52 -19.46 52.24
C ALA A 4 -35.20 -19.23 50.75
N THR A 5 -35.76 -18.12 50.25
CA THR A 5 -35.48 -17.56 48.93
C THR A 5 -34.00 -17.15 48.89
N LEU A 6 -33.17 -17.96 48.22
CA LEU A 6 -31.80 -17.58 47.90
C LEU A 6 -31.85 -16.45 46.87
N LEU A 7 -31.48 -15.27 47.32
CA LEU A 7 -31.47 -14.02 46.58
C LEU A 7 -30.43 -14.11 45.45
N LEU A 8 -30.88 -14.39 44.23
CA LEU A 8 -30.14 -14.13 43.00
C LEU A 8 -29.99 -12.62 42.85
N VAL A 9 -28.92 -12.06 43.41
CA VAL A 9 -28.47 -10.72 43.05
C VAL A 9 -27.80 -10.86 41.69
N SER A 10 -28.55 -10.62 40.62
CA SER A 10 -28.00 -10.24 39.32
C SER A 10 -27.38 -8.86 39.49
N GLY A 11 -26.16 -8.81 40.02
CA GLY A 11 -25.35 -7.61 40.01
C GLY A 11 -25.02 -7.30 38.56
N ASN A 12 -25.48 -6.14 38.08
CA ASN A 12 -24.94 -5.54 36.87
C ASN A 12 -23.42 -5.49 37.06
N ALA A 13 -22.67 -6.24 36.26
CA ALA A 13 -21.21 -6.16 36.27
C ALA A 13 -20.83 -4.70 36.06
N SER A 14 -20.08 -4.13 37.01
CA SER A 14 -19.44 -2.84 36.78
C SER A 14 -18.54 -2.96 35.57
N ALA A 15 -18.34 -1.88 34.83
CA ALA A 15 -17.27 -1.81 33.85
C ALA A 15 -16.09 -1.14 34.54
N GLU A 16 -14.91 -1.73 34.49
CA GLU A 16 -13.70 -1.03 34.93
C GLU A 16 -13.27 -0.05 33.84
N TRP A 17 -13.12 1.21 34.21
CA TRP A 17 -12.68 2.26 33.31
C TRP A 17 -11.50 3.00 33.91
N VAL A 18 -10.35 2.88 33.27
CA VAL A 18 -9.11 3.56 33.66
C VAL A 18 -8.68 4.50 32.54
N SER A 19 -8.36 5.74 32.89
CA SER A 19 -7.82 6.70 31.94
C SER A 19 -6.74 7.55 32.59
N ASP A 20 -5.66 7.79 31.85
CA ASP A 20 -4.55 8.63 32.27
C ASP A 20 -4.11 9.55 31.14
N VAL A 21 -3.71 10.77 31.52
CA VAL A 21 -3.24 11.80 30.60
C VAL A 21 -1.96 12.40 31.15
N GLY A 22 -0.89 12.28 30.36
CA GLY A 22 0.41 12.83 30.67
C GLY A 22 0.38 14.37 30.70
N ALA A 23 1.10 14.97 31.64
CA ALA A 23 1.18 16.42 31.72
C ALA A 23 1.99 16.99 30.56
N ASN A 24 1.54 18.08 29.95
CA ASN A 24 2.33 18.74 28.90
C ASN A 24 3.65 19.29 29.44
N GLY A 25 4.67 19.25 28.61
CA GLY A 25 5.98 19.83 28.88
C GLY A 25 5.91 21.36 29.00
N ALA A 26 6.65 21.91 29.96
CA ALA A 26 6.74 23.36 30.11
C ALA A 26 7.51 23.99 28.94
N ASN A 27 7.07 25.14 28.45
CA ASN A 27 7.83 25.86 27.44
C ASN A 27 9.16 26.37 28.00
N GLY A 28 10.18 26.39 27.15
CA GLY A 28 11.44 27.03 27.44
C GLY A 28 11.28 28.54 27.62
N ALA A 29 11.93 29.08 28.64
CA ALA A 29 12.15 30.51 28.77
C ALA A 29 13.10 31.03 27.68
N ASN A 30 12.75 32.20 27.12
CA ASN A 30 13.60 32.89 26.16
C ASN A 30 14.88 33.42 26.83
N GLY A 31 15.94 33.46 26.04
CA GLY A 31 17.17 34.15 26.38
C GLY A 31 16.97 35.66 26.47
N VAL A 32 17.84 36.30 27.23
CA VAL A 32 17.87 37.74 27.45
C VAL A 32 18.90 38.35 26.50
N ASP A 33 18.52 39.46 25.87
CA ASP A 33 19.44 40.23 25.02
C ASP A 33 20.64 40.75 25.83
N GLY A 34 21.85 40.63 25.29
CA GLY A 34 23.08 40.82 26.07
C GLY A 34 24.36 40.94 25.24
N ASN A 35 25.50 40.91 25.92
CA ASN A 35 26.82 40.81 25.29
C ASN A 35 27.67 39.71 25.97
N PRO A 36 27.55 38.44 25.54
CA PRO A 36 26.66 37.94 24.48
C PRO A 36 25.19 37.85 24.94
N GLY A 37 24.26 37.70 23.99
CA GLY A 37 22.88 37.32 24.28
C GLY A 37 22.83 35.92 24.90
N THR A 38 21.93 35.69 25.87
CA THR A 38 21.87 34.38 26.53
C THR A 38 21.07 33.39 25.71
N ASP A 39 21.38 32.10 25.87
CA ASP A 39 20.62 31.03 25.21
C ASP A 39 19.19 30.95 25.76
N GLY A 40 18.27 30.55 24.89
CA GLY A 40 16.93 30.10 25.26
C GLY A 40 17.00 28.71 25.88
N SER A 41 16.17 28.49 26.90
CA SER A 41 16.08 27.16 27.54
C SER A 41 15.25 26.20 26.71
N ALA A 42 15.52 24.90 26.83
CA ALA A 42 14.73 23.87 26.14
C ALA A 42 13.29 23.80 26.68
N GLY A 43 12.37 23.40 25.81
CA GLY A 43 11.06 22.93 26.24
C GLY A 43 11.19 21.63 27.03
N GLY A 44 10.41 21.49 28.09
CA GLY A 44 10.28 20.24 28.85
C GLY A 44 9.60 19.17 28.00
N ASN A 45 9.89 17.91 28.27
CA ASN A 45 9.18 16.81 27.62
C ASN A 45 7.75 16.69 28.15
N GLY A 46 6.86 16.17 27.33
CA GLY A 46 5.56 15.70 27.78
C GLY A 46 5.71 14.53 28.74
N GLY A 47 4.85 14.48 29.75
CA GLY A 47 4.77 13.39 30.71
C GLY A 47 4.18 12.14 30.07
N ASP A 48 4.65 10.98 30.51
CA ASP A 48 4.10 9.70 30.11
C ASP A 48 2.71 9.48 30.74
N ALA A 49 1.89 8.64 30.10
CA ALA A 49 0.59 8.20 30.60
C ALA A 49 0.50 6.67 30.66
N SER A 50 -0.14 6.15 31.71
CA SER A 50 -0.29 4.72 31.97
C SER A 50 -1.69 4.40 32.48
N ALA A 51 -2.47 3.63 31.72
CA ALA A 51 -3.82 3.23 32.08
C ALA A 51 -3.99 1.71 32.01
N PHE A 52 -4.27 1.05 33.13
CA PHE A 52 -4.45 -0.41 33.19
C PHE A 52 -5.74 -0.76 33.91
N ALA A 53 -6.73 -1.29 33.19
CA ALA A 53 -7.94 -1.87 33.74
C ALA A 53 -7.71 -3.38 33.98
N SER A 54 -7.62 -3.78 35.24
CA SER A 54 -7.47 -5.18 35.66
C SER A 54 -8.55 -5.55 36.68
N ALA A 55 -9.69 -6.01 36.18
CA ALA A 55 -10.84 -6.44 36.97
C ALA A 55 -11.56 -7.60 36.29
N ASP A 56 -12.22 -8.43 37.09
CA ASP A 56 -13.05 -9.56 36.66
C ASP A 56 -14.46 -9.12 36.21
N ASP A 57 -14.50 -8.00 35.50
CA ASP A 57 -15.71 -7.33 35.04
C ASP A 57 -16.06 -7.73 33.59
N ALA A 58 -17.33 -7.57 33.22
CA ALA A 58 -17.81 -7.91 31.88
C ALA A 58 -17.28 -6.97 30.78
N ALA A 59 -16.82 -5.79 31.17
CA ALA A 59 -16.23 -4.81 30.27
C ALA A 59 -15.08 -4.10 30.96
N ASN A 60 -13.89 -4.19 30.36
CA ASN A 60 -12.70 -3.48 30.83
C ASN A 60 -12.26 -2.46 29.78
N HIS A 61 -12.00 -1.24 30.21
CA HIS A 61 -11.63 -0.13 29.33
C HIS A 61 -10.43 0.65 29.84
N ALA A 62 -9.43 0.86 28.98
CA ALA A 62 -8.22 1.59 29.32
C ALA A 62 -7.81 2.61 28.23
N VAL A 63 -7.58 3.87 28.63
CA VAL A 63 -7.10 4.92 27.72
C VAL A 63 -5.91 5.67 28.31
N ALA A 64 -4.78 5.64 27.61
CA ALA A 64 -3.60 6.44 27.94
C ALA A 64 -3.31 7.46 26.83
N THR A 65 -3.06 8.71 27.22
CA THR A 65 -2.65 9.78 26.30
C THR A 65 -1.41 10.48 26.83
N GLY A 66 -0.27 10.35 26.15
CA GLY A 66 0.95 11.03 26.52
C GLY A 66 0.81 12.55 26.40
N GLY A 67 1.49 13.29 27.26
CA GLY A 67 1.49 14.75 27.21
C GLY A 67 2.29 15.28 26.02
N ASP A 68 1.95 16.47 25.54
CA ASP A 68 2.73 17.11 24.47
C ASP A 68 4.04 17.68 25.01
N GLY A 69 5.08 17.75 24.18
CA GLY A 69 6.32 18.45 24.51
C GLY A 69 6.13 19.96 24.68
N GLY A 70 7.07 20.63 25.35
CA GLY A 70 7.12 22.09 25.44
C GLY A 70 7.81 22.71 24.22
N VAL A 71 7.45 23.94 23.87
CA VAL A 71 8.17 24.70 22.84
C VAL A 71 9.52 25.16 23.40
N GLY A 72 10.58 25.10 22.60
CA GLY A 72 11.90 25.65 22.97
C GLY A 72 11.90 27.18 23.05
N GLY A 73 12.62 27.75 24.03
CA GLY A 73 12.74 29.20 24.19
C GLY A 73 13.62 29.83 23.11
N ASP A 74 13.28 31.03 22.66
CA ASP A 74 14.11 31.78 21.70
C ASP A 74 15.43 32.24 22.34
N GLY A 75 16.54 32.27 21.60
CA GLY A 75 17.81 32.85 22.03
C GLY A 75 17.78 34.39 22.09
N GLY A 76 18.48 34.97 23.07
CA GLY A 76 18.59 36.42 23.23
C GLY A 76 19.53 37.05 22.20
N ASN A 77 19.25 38.27 21.76
CA ASN A 77 20.06 38.98 20.78
C ASN A 77 21.34 39.57 21.40
N GLY A 78 22.41 39.65 20.60
CA GLY A 78 23.56 40.50 20.89
C GLY A 78 23.17 41.98 20.83
N ASN A 79 23.42 42.75 21.89
CA ASN A 79 22.92 44.12 22.03
C ASN A 79 23.93 45.22 21.67
N VAL A 80 25.19 44.88 21.40
CA VAL A 80 26.25 45.82 20.98
C VAL A 80 27.03 45.27 19.78
N PRO A 81 27.68 46.14 18.98
CA PRO A 81 28.57 45.71 17.89
C PRO A 81 29.59 44.66 18.34
N GLY A 82 29.60 43.50 17.68
CA GLY A 82 30.48 42.37 18.00
C GLY A 82 29.92 41.38 19.02
N ALA A 83 28.73 41.62 19.59
CA ALA A 83 28.10 40.69 20.52
C ALA A 83 27.47 39.51 19.79
N ASP A 84 27.73 38.30 20.29
CA ASP A 84 27.10 37.08 19.80
C ASP A 84 25.64 37.01 20.25
N GLY A 85 24.79 36.38 19.42
CA GLY A 85 23.43 36.02 19.79
C GLY A 85 23.40 34.66 20.51
N GLY A 86 22.45 34.50 21.44
CA GLY A 86 22.22 33.22 22.12
C GLY A 86 21.54 32.19 21.22
N ASN A 87 21.73 30.92 21.51
CA ASN A 87 21.08 29.82 20.82
C ASN A 87 19.60 29.70 21.23
N GLY A 88 18.75 29.21 20.32
CA GLY A 88 17.40 28.77 20.64
C GLY A 88 17.42 27.44 21.38
N GLY A 89 16.52 27.28 22.35
CA GLY A 89 16.33 26.02 23.07
C GLY A 89 15.65 24.97 22.18
N ASN A 90 15.96 23.69 22.40
CA ASN A 90 15.27 22.61 21.70
C ASN A 90 13.80 22.50 22.16
N GLY A 91 12.93 22.02 21.27
CA GLY A 91 11.58 21.61 21.63
C GLY A 91 11.60 20.31 22.42
N GLY A 92 10.63 20.16 23.32
CA GLY A 92 10.42 18.94 24.09
C GLY A 92 9.80 17.83 23.24
N SER A 93 10.15 16.59 23.55
CA SER A 93 9.50 15.41 22.97
C SER A 93 8.10 15.21 23.59
N GLY A 94 7.22 14.54 22.84
CA GLY A 94 5.96 14.05 23.39
C GLY A 94 6.16 12.91 24.38
N GLY A 95 5.26 12.81 25.35
CA GLY A 95 5.22 11.73 26.33
C GLY A 95 4.69 10.43 25.73
N ASN A 96 5.14 9.31 26.28
CA ASN A 96 4.67 7.99 25.83
C ASN A 96 3.31 7.65 26.44
N ALA A 97 2.57 6.74 25.79
CA ALA A 97 1.33 6.19 26.32
C ALA A 97 1.37 4.67 26.38
N SER A 98 0.97 4.11 27.52
CA SER A 98 0.82 2.67 27.73
C SER A 98 -0.58 2.37 28.24
N ALA A 99 -1.37 1.58 27.51
CA ALA A 99 -2.71 1.20 27.92
C ALA A 99 -2.90 -0.32 27.91
N GLY A 100 -3.61 -0.85 28.91
CA GLY A 100 -3.87 -2.30 29.03
C GLY A 100 -5.24 -2.60 29.64
N ALA A 101 -5.91 -3.65 29.14
CA ALA A 101 -7.11 -4.18 29.78
C ALA A 101 -7.04 -5.71 29.88
N ALA A 102 -7.29 -6.27 31.07
CA ALA A 102 -7.26 -7.71 31.31
C ALA A 102 -8.23 -8.11 32.43
N LEU A 103 -8.54 -9.41 32.51
CA LEU A 103 -9.17 -9.96 33.71
C LEU A 103 -8.13 -10.08 34.83
N ALA A 104 -8.53 -9.76 36.07
CA ALA A 104 -7.61 -9.76 37.20
C ALA A 104 -7.23 -11.18 37.65
N SER A 105 -8.19 -12.11 37.60
CA SER A 105 -8.02 -13.47 38.06
C SER A 105 -7.63 -14.41 36.91
N PRO A 106 -6.46 -15.09 36.98
CA PRO A 106 -6.06 -16.06 35.97
C PRO A 106 -7.08 -17.19 35.81
N GLY A 107 -7.52 -17.45 34.57
CA GLY A 107 -8.49 -18.51 34.25
C GLY A 107 -9.94 -18.17 34.62
N PHE A 108 -10.21 -16.98 35.16
CA PHE A 108 -11.58 -16.50 35.32
C PHE A 108 -12.25 -16.30 33.96
N ALA A 109 -13.54 -16.59 33.88
CA ALA A 109 -14.36 -16.33 32.71
C ALA A 109 -15.63 -15.60 33.15
N VAL A 110 -15.91 -14.46 32.53
CA VAL A 110 -17.15 -13.73 32.77
C VAL A 110 -18.33 -14.60 32.35
N ASN A 111 -19.35 -14.68 33.19
CA ASN A 111 -20.59 -15.35 32.82
C ASN A 111 -21.39 -14.46 31.85
N GLY A 112 -21.52 -14.90 30.60
CA GLY A 112 -22.12 -14.14 29.52
C GLY A 112 -21.07 -13.46 28.64
N ALA A 113 -21.46 -12.35 28.02
CA ALA A 113 -20.58 -11.62 27.12
C ALA A 113 -19.46 -10.90 27.88
N ALA A 114 -18.28 -10.79 27.26
CA ALA A 114 -17.12 -10.11 27.82
C ALA A 114 -16.49 -9.18 26.78
N SER A 115 -15.93 -8.05 27.23
CA SER A 115 -15.25 -7.12 26.33
C SER A 115 -14.03 -6.44 26.95
N ALA A 116 -13.03 -6.15 26.10
CA ALA A 116 -11.87 -5.35 26.46
C ALA A 116 -11.61 -4.30 25.37
N THR A 117 -11.57 -3.02 25.76
CA THR A 117 -11.32 -1.90 24.84
C THR A 117 -10.15 -1.05 25.32
N VAL A 118 -9.15 -0.87 24.47
CA VAL A 118 -7.89 -0.24 24.87
C VAL A 118 -7.42 0.76 23.82
N SER A 119 -6.96 1.93 24.25
CA SER A 119 -6.37 2.93 23.36
C SER A 119 -5.17 3.62 23.98
N ALA A 120 -4.04 3.65 23.27
CA ALA A 120 -2.84 4.38 23.65
C ALA A 120 -2.47 5.40 22.57
N TRP A 121 -2.22 6.65 22.99
CA TRP A 121 -1.93 7.78 22.11
C TRP A 121 -0.66 8.48 22.58
N GLY A 122 0.42 8.40 21.82
CA GLY A 122 1.65 9.14 22.13
C GLY A 122 1.45 10.64 21.99
N GLY A 123 2.05 11.43 22.88
CA GLY A 123 1.98 12.89 22.84
C GLY A 123 2.77 13.47 21.66
N ALA A 124 2.46 14.68 21.23
CA ALA A 124 3.19 15.32 20.13
C ALA A 124 4.53 15.90 20.60
N GLY A 125 5.55 15.80 19.76
CA GLY A 125 6.76 16.59 19.88
C GLY A 125 6.51 18.05 19.50
N ASN A 126 7.30 18.97 20.05
CA ASN A 126 7.11 20.41 19.82
C ASN A 126 8.32 21.10 19.19
N ASN A 127 8.11 22.32 18.71
CA ASN A 127 9.09 23.05 17.92
C ASN A 127 10.26 23.55 18.79
N GLY A 128 11.45 23.65 18.21
CA GLY A 128 12.56 24.37 18.79
C GLY A 128 12.40 25.90 18.73
N GLY A 129 13.14 26.59 19.59
CA GLY A 129 13.21 28.06 19.65
C GLY A 129 14.10 28.65 18.56
N ARG A 130 13.88 29.93 18.25
CA ARG A 130 14.70 30.69 17.30
C ARG A 130 16.08 31.01 17.85
N GLN A 131 17.05 31.22 16.98
CA GLN A 131 18.30 31.85 17.39
C GLN A 131 18.15 33.33 17.72
N GLY A 132 19.03 33.82 18.59
CA GLY A 132 19.32 35.22 18.79
C GLY A 132 20.16 35.82 17.65
N ARG A 133 19.88 37.07 17.31
CA ARG A 133 20.63 37.82 16.28
C ARG A 133 21.93 38.37 16.87
N ALA A 134 23.00 38.47 16.06
CA ALA A 134 24.22 39.16 16.47
C ALA A 134 24.01 40.69 16.55
N GLY A 135 24.72 41.33 17.47
CA GLY A 135 24.76 42.79 17.57
C GLY A 135 25.74 43.36 16.54
N GLY A 136 25.26 43.85 15.39
CA GLY A 136 26.08 44.54 14.39
C GLY A 136 27.18 43.68 13.74
N GLY A 137 28.18 44.34 13.12
CA GLY A 137 29.30 43.66 12.44
C GLY A 137 30.33 43.09 13.41
N GLY A 138 30.62 41.79 13.29
CA GLY A 138 31.68 41.09 14.04
C GLY A 138 31.20 40.03 15.04
N GLY A 139 29.93 40.02 15.40
CA GLY A 139 29.33 38.99 16.27
C GLY A 139 28.74 37.82 15.47
N VAL A 140 28.59 36.67 16.12
CA VAL A 140 28.04 35.44 15.54
C VAL A 140 26.57 35.27 15.98
N PRO A 141 25.60 35.09 15.05
CA PRO A 141 24.24 34.72 15.42
C PRO A 141 24.20 33.36 16.13
N GLY A 142 23.25 33.17 17.04
CA GLY A 142 23.05 31.85 17.64
C GLY A 142 22.54 30.81 16.64
N VAL A 143 22.32 29.60 17.12
CA VAL A 143 21.73 28.48 16.35
C VAL A 143 20.29 28.24 16.79
N ALA A 144 19.38 27.92 15.86
CA ALA A 144 18.01 27.55 16.21
C ALA A 144 17.96 26.16 16.88
N GLY A 145 16.99 25.97 17.78
CA GLY A 145 16.78 24.71 18.46
C GLY A 145 16.17 23.64 17.55
N ASN A 146 16.52 22.37 17.79
CA ASN A 146 15.86 21.23 17.15
C ASN A 146 14.44 21.06 17.69
N SER A 147 13.59 20.40 16.93
CA SER A 147 12.23 20.04 17.37
C SER A 147 12.25 18.69 18.11
N GLY A 148 11.29 18.48 19.00
CA GLY A 148 11.11 17.23 19.73
C GLY A 148 10.41 16.17 18.89
N ASP A 149 10.73 14.90 19.17
CA ASP A 149 10.09 13.74 18.57
C ASP A 149 8.69 13.49 19.16
N GLY A 150 7.83 12.79 18.43
CA GLY A 150 6.56 12.30 18.96
C GLY A 150 6.75 11.17 19.98
N GLY A 151 5.84 11.08 20.94
CA GLY A 151 5.83 10.03 21.96
C GLY A 151 5.40 8.68 21.40
N ASN A 152 5.87 7.58 21.99
CA ASN A 152 5.49 6.24 21.56
C ASN A 152 4.15 5.79 22.18
N ALA A 153 3.46 4.87 21.52
CA ALA A 153 2.25 4.23 22.04
C ALA A 153 2.37 2.70 22.10
N TYR A 154 1.96 2.13 23.23
CA TYR A 154 1.86 0.70 23.47
C TYR A 154 0.46 0.34 23.99
N ALA A 155 -0.17 -0.67 23.41
CA ALA A 155 -1.48 -1.13 23.85
C ALA A 155 -1.59 -2.67 23.86
N GLU A 156 -2.26 -3.22 24.88
CA GLU A 156 -2.53 -4.67 25.01
C GLU A 156 -3.93 -4.91 25.59
N GLY A 157 -4.57 -6.04 25.28
CA GLY A 157 -5.93 -6.29 25.73
C GLY A 157 -6.29 -7.77 25.71
N SER A 158 -6.86 -8.27 26.81
CA SER A 158 -7.36 -9.64 26.85
C SER A 158 -8.65 -9.78 27.66
N THR A 159 -9.52 -10.71 27.25
CA THR A 159 -10.69 -11.07 28.05
C THR A 159 -11.20 -12.48 27.73
N ARG A 160 -12.00 -13.04 28.64
CA ARG A 160 -12.55 -14.38 28.56
C ARG A 160 -13.99 -14.41 29.08
N GLY A 161 -14.88 -15.04 28.33
CA GLY A 161 -16.31 -15.12 28.66
C GLY A 161 -16.93 -16.47 28.33
N THR A 162 -18.14 -16.73 28.82
CA THR A 162 -18.94 -17.90 28.40
C THR A 162 -19.85 -17.60 27.21
N GLY A 163 -20.13 -16.32 26.94
CA GLY A 163 -20.90 -15.84 25.79
C GLY A 163 -20.00 -15.25 24.69
N ASN A 164 -20.49 -14.23 23.99
CA ASN A 164 -19.72 -13.54 22.96
C ASN A 164 -18.57 -12.73 23.57
N VAL A 165 -17.45 -12.65 22.87
CA VAL A 165 -16.27 -11.93 23.33
C VAL A 165 -15.78 -10.95 22.27
N ASP A 166 -15.61 -9.70 22.67
CA ASP A 166 -15.14 -8.61 21.81
C ASP A 166 -13.90 -7.94 22.41
N VAL A 167 -12.80 -7.91 21.65
CA VAL A 167 -11.55 -7.25 22.07
C VAL A 167 -11.12 -6.27 21.01
N SER A 168 -10.85 -5.03 21.40
CA SER A 168 -10.43 -3.94 20.50
C SER A 168 -9.28 -3.16 21.11
N VAL A 169 -8.11 -3.18 20.47
CA VAL A 169 -6.88 -2.55 20.97
C VAL A 169 -6.26 -1.68 19.89
N VAL A 170 -5.98 -0.41 20.22
CA VAL A 170 -5.39 0.57 19.31
C VAL A 170 -4.18 1.27 19.95
N ALA A 171 -3.10 1.40 19.18
CA ALA A 171 -1.94 2.23 19.52
C ALA A 171 -1.63 3.24 18.40
N GLU A 172 -1.46 4.52 18.74
CA GLU A 172 -1.09 5.58 17.80
C GLU A 172 0.09 6.40 18.32
N GLY A 173 1.19 6.40 17.56
CA GLY A 173 2.38 7.17 17.90
C GLY A 173 2.16 8.67 17.67
N GLY A 174 2.76 9.50 18.52
CA GLY A 174 2.63 10.96 18.44
C GLY A 174 3.33 11.54 17.21
N ALA A 175 2.88 12.71 16.74
CA ALA A 175 3.56 13.41 15.66
C ALA A 175 4.86 14.08 16.14
N GLY A 176 5.87 14.18 15.26
CA GLY A 176 7.08 14.95 15.53
C GLY A 176 6.88 16.47 15.36
N GLY A 177 7.65 17.26 16.12
CA GLY A 177 7.61 18.72 16.05
C GLY A 177 8.22 19.29 14.76
N GLY A 178 7.73 20.45 14.30
CA GLY A 178 8.18 21.07 13.05
C GLY A 178 9.34 22.05 13.23
N ALA A 179 10.23 22.11 12.23
CA ALA A 179 11.32 23.08 12.17
C ALA A 179 10.95 24.26 11.25
N TYR A 180 10.69 25.43 11.85
CA TYR A 180 10.14 26.60 11.14
C TYR A 180 11.11 27.77 10.97
N TYR A 181 12.24 27.76 11.67
CA TYR A 181 13.11 28.92 11.78
C TYR A 181 14.42 28.76 11.01
N ASP A 182 14.73 29.75 10.18
CA ASP A 182 15.94 29.81 9.36
C ASP A 182 17.18 29.80 10.24
N ASP A 183 18.20 29.02 9.88
CA ASP A 183 19.52 29.14 10.49
C ASP A 183 20.52 29.79 9.52
N TYR A 184 20.95 31.01 9.85
CA TYR A 184 21.94 31.76 9.08
C TYR A 184 23.39 31.38 9.44
N SER A 185 23.61 30.54 10.47
CA SER A 185 24.92 30.07 10.90
C SER A 185 25.42 28.84 10.12
N GLY A 186 24.57 28.24 9.28
CA GLY A 186 24.92 27.11 8.41
C GLY A 186 24.75 25.74 9.07
N ASN A 187 24.17 25.63 10.28
CA ASN A 187 23.87 24.34 10.90
C ASN A 187 22.57 23.74 10.36
N ILE A 188 22.39 22.44 10.61
CA ILE A 188 21.20 21.69 10.23
C ILE A 188 20.24 21.63 11.42
N VAL A 189 19.07 22.26 11.29
CA VAL A 189 17.98 22.12 12.26
C VAL A 189 17.14 20.91 11.90
N ARG A 190 16.81 20.07 12.89
CA ARG A 190 16.00 18.87 12.69
C ARG A 190 14.58 19.09 13.17
N ALA A 191 13.62 18.73 12.32
CA ALA A 191 12.27 18.45 12.76
C ALA A 191 12.24 17.08 13.48
N GLY A 192 11.25 16.89 14.35
CA GLY A 192 11.08 15.67 15.11
C GLY A 192 10.54 14.54 14.26
N ASN A 193 10.95 13.32 14.55
CA ASN A 193 10.37 12.12 13.96
C ASN A 193 9.02 11.80 14.61
N GLY A 194 8.20 11.02 13.92
CA GLY A 194 7.00 10.46 14.51
C GLY A 194 7.32 9.38 15.55
N GLY A 195 6.47 9.26 16.57
CA GLY A 195 6.56 8.23 17.59
C GLY A 195 6.18 6.85 17.07
N ALA A 196 6.75 5.80 17.66
CA ALA A 196 6.43 4.43 17.30
C ALA A 196 5.07 4.01 17.90
N ALA A 197 4.41 3.05 17.24
CA ALA A 197 3.23 2.38 17.77
C ALA A 197 3.43 0.86 17.75
N SER A 198 3.11 0.20 18.86
CA SER A 198 3.20 -1.25 18.99
C SER A 198 2.03 -1.82 19.78
N LEU A 199 1.76 -3.10 19.55
CA LEU A 199 0.77 -3.87 20.29
C LEU A 199 1.48 -4.94 21.11
N GLY A 200 0.96 -5.18 22.31
CA GLY A 200 1.22 -6.39 23.08
C GLY A 200 0.30 -7.53 22.62
N GLN A 201 -0.09 -8.39 23.57
CA GLN A 201 -1.08 -9.43 23.30
C GLN A 201 -2.47 -8.81 23.15
N VAL A 202 -3.16 -9.17 22.05
CA VAL A 202 -4.58 -8.86 21.85
C VAL A 202 -5.35 -10.17 21.72
N TYR A 203 -6.06 -10.59 22.77
CA TYR A 203 -6.61 -11.96 22.89
C TYR A 203 -8.04 -12.03 23.43
N GLY A 204 -8.92 -12.78 22.76
CA GLY A 204 -10.28 -13.06 23.24
C GLY A 204 -10.61 -14.55 23.27
N GLU A 205 -11.31 -15.02 24.31
CA GLU A 205 -11.71 -16.43 24.41
C GLU A 205 -13.16 -16.62 24.87
N SER A 206 -13.93 -17.39 24.11
CA SER A 206 -15.25 -17.88 24.54
C SER A 206 -15.20 -19.35 24.91
N VAL A 207 -15.47 -19.67 26.17
CA VAL A 207 -15.50 -21.06 26.66
C VAL A 207 -16.85 -21.75 26.49
N GLY A 208 -17.92 -20.97 26.26
CA GLY A 208 -19.27 -21.49 26.06
C GLY A 208 -19.67 -21.60 24.59
N GLY A 209 -18.75 -21.30 23.67
CA GLY A 209 -19.00 -21.38 22.22
C GLY A 209 -19.70 -20.16 21.63
N GLY A 210 -19.64 -19.01 22.31
CA GLY A 210 -20.05 -17.73 21.73
C GLY A 210 -19.07 -17.24 20.66
N ASP A 211 -19.50 -16.25 19.88
CA ASP A 211 -18.65 -15.66 18.85
C ASP A 211 -17.50 -14.85 19.49
N VAL A 212 -16.33 -14.90 18.86
CA VAL A 212 -15.15 -14.14 19.29
C VAL A 212 -14.72 -13.21 18.17
N SER A 213 -14.61 -11.92 18.48
CA SER A 213 -14.12 -10.88 17.58
C SER A 213 -12.96 -10.14 18.22
N VAL A 214 -11.80 -10.14 17.56
CA VAL A 214 -10.57 -9.55 18.07
C VAL A 214 -9.98 -8.61 17.03
N TYR A 215 -9.76 -7.36 17.43
CA TYR A 215 -9.20 -6.30 16.61
C TYR A 215 -7.95 -5.70 17.28
N GLY A 216 -6.86 -5.64 16.53
CA GLY A 216 -5.63 -4.95 16.91
C GLY A 216 -5.17 -4.00 15.80
N GLY A 217 -4.95 -2.73 16.14
CA GLY A 217 -4.48 -1.70 15.22
C GLY A 217 -3.30 -0.90 15.76
N ALA A 218 -2.26 -0.69 14.94
CA ALA A 218 -1.16 0.22 15.27
C ALA A 218 -0.89 1.21 14.12
N THR A 219 -0.69 2.49 14.48
CA THR A 219 -0.41 3.59 13.55
C THR A 219 0.83 4.35 14.00
N GLY A 220 1.87 4.35 13.17
CA GLY A 220 3.08 5.13 13.42
C GLY A 220 2.82 6.63 13.31
N GLY A 221 3.48 7.42 14.16
CA GLY A 221 3.39 8.87 14.14
C GLY A 221 3.98 9.48 12.86
N ALA A 222 3.44 10.63 12.46
CA ALA A 222 3.98 11.40 11.33
C ALA A 222 5.24 12.16 11.73
N GLY A 223 6.19 12.30 10.80
CA GLY A 223 7.36 13.16 10.97
C GLY A 223 7.02 14.64 10.83
N GLY A 224 7.73 15.49 11.56
CA GLY A 224 7.56 16.95 11.53
C GLY A 224 8.11 17.60 10.26
N GLY A 225 7.47 18.66 9.78
CA GLY A 225 7.91 19.38 8.58
C GLY A 225 9.13 20.29 8.80
N GLY A 226 10.00 20.41 7.80
CA GLY A 226 11.14 21.33 7.76
C GLY A 226 10.92 22.47 6.76
N ARG A 227 10.55 23.66 7.23
CA ARG A 227 10.20 24.81 6.37
C ARG A 227 11.33 25.81 6.18
N ALA A 228 12.38 25.73 6.98
CA ALA A 228 13.47 26.69 7.00
C ALA A 228 14.70 26.24 6.20
N TRP A 229 15.62 27.18 5.94
CA TRP A 229 16.91 26.89 5.30
C TRP A 229 17.73 25.87 6.11
N ASN A 230 18.40 24.93 5.42
CA ASN A 230 19.18 23.85 6.02
C ASN A 230 18.41 22.96 7.03
N THR A 231 17.09 22.84 6.91
CA THR A 231 16.31 21.97 7.80
C THR A 231 16.09 20.58 7.23
N ARG A 232 16.22 19.56 8.07
CA ARG A 232 15.82 18.18 7.75
C ARG A 232 14.45 17.91 8.37
N ALA A 233 13.49 17.55 7.52
CA ALA A 233 12.19 17.10 7.98
C ALA A 233 12.30 15.73 8.69
N GLY A 234 11.37 15.47 9.60
CA GLY A 234 11.32 14.25 10.40
C GLY A 234 10.81 13.07 9.60
N ASP A 235 11.27 11.88 9.95
CA ASP A 235 10.81 10.63 9.35
C ASP A 235 9.51 10.17 10.04
N GLY A 236 8.60 9.57 9.27
CA GLY A 236 7.41 8.90 9.80
C GLY A 236 7.75 7.52 10.37
N ALA A 237 7.08 7.11 11.45
CA ALA A 237 7.37 5.84 12.10
C ALA A 237 6.78 4.65 11.33
N GLY A 238 7.54 3.56 11.20
CA GLY A 238 7.03 2.30 10.65
C GLY A 238 6.25 1.48 11.69
N VAL A 239 5.44 0.53 11.22
CA VAL A 239 4.69 -0.41 12.06
C VAL A 239 4.90 -1.83 11.56
N SER A 240 5.19 -2.76 12.47
CA SER A 240 5.30 -4.20 12.18
C SER A 240 4.50 -4.98 13.22
N LEU A 241 3.50 -5.72 12.77
CA LEU A 241 2.67 -6.58 13.60
C LEU A 241 2.81 -8.03 13.13
N ILE A 242 3.17 -8.92 14.05
CA ILE A 242 3.33 -10.35 13.80
C ILE A 242 2.51 -11.08 14.84
N ASN A 243 1.38 -11.67 14.43
CA ASN A 243 0.47 -12.42 15.28
C ASN A 243 0.15 -11.67 16.59
N ALA A 244 -0.09 -10.36 16.49
CA ALA A 244 -0.43 -9.53 17.64
C ALA A 244 -1.87 -9.79 18.13
N VAL A 245 -2.70 -10.32 17.23
CA VAL A 245 -4.12 -10.62 17.44
C VAL A 245 -4.34 -12.13 17.41
N ASP A 246 -5.03 -12.66 18.42
CA ASP A 246 -5.40 -14.07 18.53
C ASP A 246 -6.72 -14.25 19.29
N GLY A 247 -7.30 -15.45 19.27
CA GLY A 247 -8.48 -15.80 20.08
C GLY A 247 -8.95 -17.23 19.87
N ASP A 248 -9.81 -17.71 20.78
CA ASP A 248 -10.27 -19.11 20.80
C ASP A 248 -11.78 -19.23 21.07
N THR A 249 -12.45 -20.06 20.27
CA THR A 249 -13.86 -20.44 20.46
C THR A 249 -14.22 -21.65 19.60
N SER A 250 -15.24 -22.41 20.01
CA SER A 250 -15.92 -23.38 19.15
C SER A 250 -16.97 -22.74 18.21
N GLY A 251 -17.41 -21.51 18.52
CA GLY A 251 -18.27 -20.68 17.67
C GLY A 251 -17.51 -20.04 16.50
N ARG A 252 -17.96 -18.89 16.02
CA ARG A 252 -17.25 -18.14 14.97
C ARG A 252 -16.10 -17.34 15.56
N LEU A 253 -14.92 -17.46 14.97
CA LEU A 253 -13.74 -16.67 15.31
C LEU A 253 -13.45 -15.64 14.21
N SER A 254 -13.34 -14.37 14.59
CA SER A 254 -13.02 -13.23 13.71
C SER A 254 -11.79 -12.49 14.21
N LEU A 255 -10.72 -12.47 13.43
CA LEU A 255 -9.44 -11.83 13.78
C LEU A 255 -9.13 -10.72 12.77
N SER A 256 -8.82 -9.52 13.24
CA SER A 256 -8.44 -8.40 12.38
C SER A 256 -7.20 -7.68 12.90
N GLN A 257 -6.14 -7.64 12.10
CA GLN A 257 -4.88 -6.98 12.41
C GLN A 257 -4.59 -5.87 11.39
N ARG A 258 -4.24 -4.68 11.87
CA ARG A 258 -3.99 -3.50 11.02
C ARG A 258 -2.71 -2.76 11.40
N ALA A 259 -1.80 -2.62 10.43
CA ALA A 259 -0.58 -1.83 10.55
C ALA A 259 -0.62 -0.61 9.61
N ILE A 260 -0.27 0.58 10.11
CA ILE A 260 -0.18 1.81 9.31
C ILE A 260 1.14 2.52 9.60
N GLY A 261 1.91 2.80 8.55
CA GLY A 261 3.11 3.63 8.66
C GLY A 261 2.78 5.12 8.71
N GLY A 262 3.55 5.88 9.48
CA GLY A 262 3.45 7.33 9.57
C GLY A 262 3.95 8.04 8.32
N ALA A 263 3.38 9.19 8.00
CA ALA A 263 3.84 10.01 6.87
C ALA A 263 5.22 10.64 7.17
N GLY A 264 6.05 10.80 6.13
CA GLY A 264 7.28 11.56 6.21
C GLY A 264 6.99 13.06 6.22
N GLY A 265 7.80 13.84 6.95
CA GLY A 265 7.63 15.30 7.03
C GLY A 265 7.98 16.01 5.72
N ASP A 266 7.23 17.05 5.39
CA ASP A 266 7.49 17.88 4.21
C ASP A 266 8.72 18.76 4.40
N ALA A 267 9.48 19.02 3.33
CA ALA A 267 10.62 19.92 3.35
C ALA A 267 10.55 21.02 2.29
N TYR A 268 10.97 22.23 2.66
CA TYR A 268 11.11 23.34 1.70
C TYR A 268 12.55 23.41 1.19
N TYR A 269 13.51 23.66 2.08
CA TYR A 269 14.89 23.92 1.65
C TYR A 269 15.86 22.73 1.83
N GLY A 270 15.49 21.72 2.62
CA GLY A 270 16.34 20.55 2.86
C GLY A 270 15.72 19.21 2.44
N PRO A 271 16.23 18.08 2.97
CA PRO A 271 15.67 16.77 2.68
C PRO A 271 14.31 16.59 3.36
N SER A 272 13.35 16.05 2.61
CA SER A 272 12.05 15.60 3.11
C SER A 272 12.20 14.33 3.94
N GLY A 273 11.24 14.12 4.84
CA GLY A 273 11.15 12.94 5.67
C GLY A 273 10.79 11.71 4.84
N ARG A 274 11.29 10.56 5.30
CA ARG A 274 10.91 9.24 4.80
C ARG A 274 9.58 8.82 5.39
N ALA A 275 8.75 8.19 4.58
CA ALA A 275 7.56 7.53 5.06
C ALA A 275 7.88 6.26 5.88
N GLY A 276 7.05 5.98 6.88
CA GLY A 276 7.04 4.70 7.58
C GLY A 276 6.49 3.58 6.70
N SER A 277 7.10 2.39 6.76
CA SER A 277 6.56 1.18 6.13
C SER A 277 5.61 0.44 7.10
N ALA A 278 4.71 -0.38 6.56
CA ALA A 278 3.75 -1.15 7.35
C ALA A 278 3.83 -2.66 7.01
N SER A 279 3.89 -3.51 8.04
CA SER A 279 3.79 -4.97 7.90
C SER A 279 2.74 -5.54 8.86
N SER A 280 1.85 -6.37 8.35
CA SER A 280 0.85 -7.11 9.14
C SER A 280 0.87 -8.58 8.74
N LEU A 281 1.39 -9.44 9.61
CA LEU A 281 1.41 -10.89 9.47
C LEU A 281 0.47 -11.51 10.52
N LEU A 282 -0.51 -12.28 10.07
CA LEU A 282 -1.50 -12.93 10.92
C LEU A 282 -1.67 -14.41 10.54
N GLU A 283 -1.45 -15.30 11.50
CA GLU A 283 -1.61 -16.74 11.32
C GLU A 283 -2.50 -17.34 12.41
N LYS A 284 -3.43 -18.24 12.04
CA LYS A 284 -4.28 -18.95 13.00
C LYS A 284 -4.58 -20.38 12.56
N ASN A 285 -4.47 -21.30 13.51
CA ASN A 285 -5.02 -22.64 13.43
C ASN A 285 -6.14 -22.78 14.46
N THR A 286 -7.29 -23.32 14.06
CA THR A 286 -8.43 -23.48 14.97
C THR A 286 -9.34 -24.64 14.57
N ASN A 287 -10.28 -24.96 15.47
CA ASN A 287 -11.39 -25.88 15.23
C ASN A 287 -12.71 -25.18 15.59
N SER A 288 -12.98 -24.08 14.89
CA SER A 288 -14.13 -23.18 15.10
C SER A 288 -15.21 -23.44 14.06
N SER A 289 -16.46 -23.08 14.34
CA SER A 289 -17.55 -23.22 13.34
C SER A 289 -17.31 -22.37 12.08
N ALA A 290 -16.55 -21.28 12.21
CA ALA A 290 -16.00 -20.50 11.11
C ALA A 290 -14.77 -19.70 11.58
N LEU A 291 -13.81 -19.50 10.68
CA LEU A 291 -12.66 -18.63 10.86
C LEU A 291 -12.70 -17.50 9.84
N ASN A 292 -12.78 -16.25 10.30
CA ASN A 292 -12.64 -15.07 9.48
C ASN A 292 -11.38 -14.30 9.89
N MET A 293 -10.54 -13.95 8.92
CA MET A 293 -9.33 -13.19 9.19
C MET A 293 -9.16 -12.03 8.24
N ARG A 294 -8.67 -10.92 8.78
CA ARG A 294 -8.27 -9.75 8.02
C ARG A 294 -6.88 -9.29 8.44
N SER A 295 -5.96 -9.23 7.48
CA SER A 295 -4.67 -8.58 7.66
C SER A 295 -4.60 -7.35 6.76
N THR A 296 -4.27 -6.19 7.32
CA THR A 296 -4.21 -4.92 6.56
C THR A 296 -2.92 -4.18 6.86
N ALA A 297 -2.19 -3.77 5.83
CA ALA A 297 -1.00 -2.94 5.92
C ALA A 297 -1.12 -1.72 5.00
N ILE A 298 -0.83 -0.53 5.53
CA ILE A 298 -0.88 0.72 4.77
C ILE A 298 0.42 1.49 4.99
N GLY A 299 1.21 1.70 3.94
CA GLY A 299 2.44 2.47 4.00
C GLY A 299 2.16 3.97 4.16
N GLY A 300 3.06 4.68 4.85
CA GLY A 300 2.96 6.13 5.02
C GLY A 300 3.20 6.90 3.73
N LYS A 301 2.68 8.12 3.63
CA LYS A 301 2.96 9.00 2.48
C LYS A 301 4.36 9.60 2.56
N GLY A 302 5.04 9.72 1.43
CA GLY A 302 6.34 10.37 1.34
C GLY A 302 6.25 11.89 1.50
N GLY A 303 7.24 12.50 2.16
CA GLY A 303 7.25 13.94 2.39
C GLY A 303 7.41 14.75 1.09
N MET A 304 6.65 15.82 0.94
CA MET A 304 6.76 16.78 -0.17
C MET A 304 8.10 17.52 -0.15
N LYS A 305 8.54 17.97 -1.32
CA LYS A 305 9.71 18.85 -1.47
C LYS A 305 9.41 20.13 -2.27
N ASN A 306 9.62 21.29 -1.64
CA ASN A 306 9.38 22.60 -2.24
C ASN A 306 10.57 23.56 -2.10
N LEU A 307 11.54 23.48 -3.02
CA LEU A 307 12.79 24.23 -2.91
C LEU A 307 12.75 25.57 -3.67
N TYR A 308 13.22 26.65 -3.03
CA TYR A 308 13.48 27.96 -3.66
C TYR A 308 14.99 28.25 -3.86
N SER A 309 15.84 27.23 -3.86
CA SER A 309 17.31 27.33 -3.85
C SER A 309 17.99 26.59 -5.02
N ILE A 310 19.31 26.77 -5.18
CA ILE A 310 20.16 26.40 -6.32
C ILE A 310 20.49 24.89 -6.50
N GLN A 311 19.95 23.98 -5.68
CA GLN A 311 20.28 22.55 -5.77
C GLN A 311 19.03 21.63 -5.80
N PRO A 312 18.65 21.09 -6.97
CA PRO A 312 17.50 20.19 -7.10
C PRO A 312 17.64 18.94 -6.22
N GLY A 313 16.53 18.42 -5.68
CA GLY A 313 16.51 17.09 -5.10
C GLY A 313 15.17 16.35 -5.30
N THR A 314 15.08 15.17 -4.72
CA THR A 314 13.91 14.29 -4.82
C THR A 314 13.07 14.40 -3.55
N ALA A 315 11.75 14.35 -3.69
CA ALA A 315 10.81 14.21 -2.58
C ALA A 315 10.92 12.83 -1.88
N GLY A 316 10.20 12.64 -0.78
CA GLY A 316 10.21 11.40 -0.01
C GLY A 316 9.46 10.29 -0.74
N VAL A 317 10.00 9.07 -0.75
CA VAL A 317 9.29 7.90 -1.29
C VAL A 317 8.13 7.50 -0.39
N GLY A 318 7.08 6.93 -0.98
CA GLY A 318 6.00 6.32 -0.22
C GLY A 318 6.44 5.05 0.52
N GLY A 319 5.85 4.80 1.68
CA GLY A 319 6.16 3.64 2.52
C GLY A 319 5.67 2.34 1.90
N ALA A 320 6.44 1.27 2.05
CA ALA A 320 6.02 -0.05 1.59
C ALA A 320 4.94 -0.65 2.51
N ALA A 321 4.09 -1.52 1.96
CA ALA A 321 3.06 -2.25 2.69
C ALA A 321 3.12 -3.75 2.42
N GLU A 322 3.10 -4.55 3.48
CA GLU A 322 3.04 -6.02 3.41
C GLU A 322 1.91 -6.55 4.30
N ALA A 323 0.94 -7.23 3.70
CA ALA A 323 -0.15 -7.88 4.43
C ALA A 323 -0.15 -9.38 4.13
N ARG A 324 0.01 -10.20 5.16
CA ARG A 324 -0.05 -11.65 5.06
C ARG A 324 -1.06 -12.22 6.06
N ALA A 325 -1.89 -13.15 5.60
CA ALA A 325 -2.85 -13.86 6.43
C ALA A 325 -2.89 -15.35 6.09
N ARG A 326 -2.71 -16.24 7.08
CA ARG A 326 -2.72 -17.70 6.89
C ARG A 326 -3.59 -18.41 7.92
N GLY A 327 -4.65 -19.08 7.47
CA GLY A 327 -5.66 -19.66 8.36
C GLY A 327 -5.93 -21.12 8.08
N VAL A 328 -5.97 -21.95 9.13
CA VAL A 328 -6.40 -23.34 9.06
C VAL A 328 -7.58 -23.54 10.00
N ASN A 329 -8.71 -24.02 9.48
CA ASN A 329 -9.87 -24.37 10.29
C ASN A 329 -10.36 -25.79 9.98
N THR A 330 -10.24 -26.69 10.95
CA THR A 330 -10.71 -28.08 10.80
C THR A 330 -12.20 -28.24 11.11
N GLY A 331 -12.81 -27.25 11.78
CA GLY A 331 -14.19 -27.35 12.31
C GLY A 331 -15.27 -26.72 11.43
N GLY A 332 -14.90 -25.99 10.39
CA GLY A 332 -15.84 -25.21 9.60
C GLY A 332 -15.21 -24.51 8.41
N THR A 333 -15.76 -23.35 8.03
CA THR A 333 -15.30 -22.56 6.86
C THR A 333 -14.13 -21.65 7.19
N VAL A 334 -13.43 -21.18 6.16
CA VAL A 334 -12.38 -20.16 6.24
C VAL A 334 -12.66 -19.00 5.28
N GLY A 335 -12.68 -17.78 5.80
CA GLY A 335 -12.69 -16.53 5.04
C GLY A 335 -11.47 -15.68 5.37
N ILE A 336 -10.65 -15.33 4.38
CA ILE A 336 -9.42 -14.54 4.63
C ILE A 336 -9.32 -13.40 3.63
N VAL A 337 -9.01 -12.21 4.16
CA VAL A 337 -8.70 -11.04 3.35
C VAL A 337 -7.35 -10.47 3.78
N ALA A 338 -6.37 -10.45 2.86
CA ALA A 338 -5.13 -9.70 3.02
C ALA A 338 -5.18 -8.43 2.14
N THR A 339 -4.91 -7.26 2.72
CA THR A 339 -4.92 -5.99 2.00
C THR A 339 -3.65 -5.20 2.26
N ALA A 340 -2.86 -4.95 1.23
CA ALA A 340 -1.67 -4.10 1.29
C ALA A 340 -1.86 -2.86 0.41
N THR A 341 -1.62 -1.68 0.97
CA THR A 341 -1.66 -0.41 0.23
C THR A 341 -0.36 0.35 0.46
N GLY A 342 0.47 0.46 -0.58
CA GLY A 342 1.69 1.27 -0.52
C GLY A 342 1.35 2.75 -0.38
N GLY A 343 2.19 3.51 0.31
CA GLY A 343 1.97 4.94 0.50
C GLY A 343 2.28 5.75 -0.76
N ASP A 344 1.66 6.92 -0.91
CA ASP A 344 1.92 7.80 -2.06
C ASP A 344 3.35 8.38 -2.00
N GLY A 345 3.96 8.59 -3.17
CA GLY A 345 5.22 9.32 -3.29
C GLY A 345 5.03 10.81 -3.04
N GLY A 346 6.05 11.46 -2.48
CA GLY A 346 6.05 12.90 -2.24
C GLY A 346 6.11 13.73 -3.53
N ASN A 347 5.44 14.89 -3.50
CA ASN A 347 5.41 15.82 -4.62
C ASN A 347 6.69 16.67 -4.71
N GLY A 348 7.13 16.99 -5.93
CA GLY A 348 8.30 17.82 -6.20
C GLY A 348 7.93 19.15 -6.87
N PHE A 349 8.27 20.29 -6.26
CA PHE A 349 7.97 21.63 -6.80
C PHE A 349 9.24 22.39 -7.20
N ASN A 350 9.13 23.45 -8.00
CA ASN A 350 10.24 24.38 -8.30
C ASN A 350 11.54 23.69 -8.77
N GLY A 351 11.43 22.75 -9.73
CA GLY A 351 12.57 22.01 -10.27
C GLY A 351 12.99 20.77 -9.47
N ASN A 352 12.30 20.44 -8.38
CA ASN A 352 12.49 19.17 -7.67
C ASN A 352 11.78 18.02 -8.37
N ARG A 353 12.36 16.83 -8.23
CA ARG A 353 11.79 15.60 -8.75
C ARG A 353 10.75 15.06 -7.74
N PRO A 354 9.58 14.59 -8.20
CA PRO A 354 8.68 13.83 -7.35
C PRO A 354 9.33 12.50 -6.96
N ALA A 355 8.67 11.73 -6.09
CA ALA A 355 9.12 10.41 -5.69
C ALA A 355 8.17 9.31 -6.17
N ARG A 356 8.67 8.08 -6.22
CA ARG A 356 7.83 6.91 -6.48
C ARG A 356 6.89 6.60 -5.31
N GLY A 357 5.75 6.02 -5.63
CA GLY A 357 4.86 5.41 -4.65
C GLY A 357 5.46 4.16 -4.02
N GLY A 358 4.96 3.81 -2.84
CA GLY A 358 5.36 2.64 -2.07
C GLY A 358 4.83 1.34 -2.68
N GLN A 359 5.61 0.27 -2.53
CA GLN A 359 5.21 -1.07 -2.99
C GLN A 359 4.15 -1.69 -2.09
N ALA A 360 3.33 -2.57 -2.64
CA ALA A 360 2.32 -3.34 -1.91
C ALA A 360 2.42 -4.84 -2.21
N ASN A 361 2.49 -5.66 -1.16
CA ASN A 361 2.46 -7.11 -1.26
C ASN A 361 1.36 -7.69 -0.35
N ALA A 362 0.39 -8.41 -0.94
CA ALA A 362 -0.69 -9.05 -0.21
C ALA A 362 -0.66 -10.57 -0.44
N SER A 363 -0.68 -11.36 0.64
CA SER A 363 -0.71 -12.82 0.57
C SER A 363 -1.78 -13.37 1.51
N ALA A 364 -2.69 -14.19 0.99
CA ALA A 364 -3.75 -14.83 1.75
C ALA A 364 -3.76 -16.34 1.48
N GLU A 365 -3.74 -17.15 2.53
CA GLU A 365 -3.73 -18.62 2.43
C GLU A 365 -4.76 -19.19 3.40
N GLY A 366 -5.74 -19.94 2.91
CA GLY A 366 -6.76 -20.56 3.76
C GLY A 366 -6.94 -22.04 3.49
N ILE A 367 -7.02 -22.80 4.57
CA ILE A 367 -7.19 -24.26 4.55
C ILE A 367 -8.41 -24.61 5.40
N ALA A 368 -9.41 -25.23 4.81
CA ALA A 368 -10.60 -25.69 5.51
C ALA A 368 -11.01 -27.11 5.11
N ALA A 369 -11.67 -27.82 6.02
CA ALA A 369 -12.36 -29.07 5.67
C ALA A 369 -13.64 -28.82 4.85
N GLY A 370 -14.18 -27.59 4.89
CA GLY A 370 -15.37 -27.16 4.16
C GLY A 370 -15.09 -26.07 3.11
N GLY A 371 -15.96 -25.05 3.08
CA GLY A 371 -15.88 -23.93 2.15
C GLY A 371 -14.78 -22.92 2.47
N VAL A 372 -14.15 -22.39 1.43
CA VAL A 372 -13.01 -21.47 1.52
C VAL A 372 -13.23 -20.24 0.64
N ASN A 373 -13.01 -19.04 1.18
CA ASN A 373 -13.05 -17.78 0.41
C ASN A 373 -11.84 -16.91 0.75
N ILE A 374 -10.91 -16.80 -0.20
CA ILE A 374 -9.59 -16.20 0.03
C ILE A 374 -9.38 -15.04 -0.92
N GLN A 375 -9.06 -13.88 -0.36
CA GLN A 375 -8.83 -12.67 -1.13
C GLN A 375 -7.50 -12.00 -0.74
N ALA A 376 -6.68 -11.72 -1.75
CA ALA A 376 -5.50 -10.89 -1.63
C ALA A 376 -5.66 -9.62 -2.49
N ILE A 377 -5.46 -8.46 -1.89
CA ILE A 377 -5.59 -7.16 -2.55
C ILE A 377 -4.32 -6.35 -2.31
N ALA A 378 -3.59 -6.05 -3.38
CA ALA A 378 -2.42 -5.18 -3.33
C ALA A 378 -2.63 -3.93 -4.17
N GLN A 379 -2.38 -2.76 -3.59
CA GLN A 379 -2.44 -1.48 -4.27
C GLN A 379 -1.13 -0.74 -4.05
N GLY A 380 -0.31 -0.61 -5.08
CA GLY A 380 0.88 0.24 -5.02
C GLY A 380 0.48 1.71 -4.89
N GLY A 381 1.24 2.47 -4.12
CA GLY A 381 0.95 3.90 -3.92
C GLY A 381 1.13 4.70 -5.21
N SER A 382 0.45 5.82 -5.35
CA SER A 382 0.66 6.70 -6.51
C SER A 382 2.06 7.32 -6.48
N GLY A 383 2.62 7.59 -7.65
CA GLY A 383 3.82 8.41 -7.75
C GLY A 383 3.49 9.86 -7.41
N GLY A 384 4.46 10.60 -6.88
CA GLY A 384 4.31 12.04 -6.66
C GLY A 384 4.29 12.79 -7.99
N SER A 385 3.82 14.04 -7.96
CA SER A 385 3.73 14.90 -9.14
C SER A 385 4.50 16.22 -8.97
N THR A 386 4.72 16.91 -10.10
CA THR A 386 5.16 18.31 -10.13
C THR A 386 4.02 19.27 -10.42
N ALA A 387 4.22 20.57 -10.17
CA ALA A 387 3.27 21.63 -10.56
C ALA A 387 3.02 21.71 -12.08
N SER A 388 3.93 21.16 -12.90
CA SER A 388 3.76 21.05 -14.36
C SER A 388 3.05 19.76 -14.80
N GLY A 389 2.53 18.96 -13.85
CA GLY A 389 1.77 17.75 -14.12
C GLY A 389 2.60 16.49 -14.42
N VAL A 390 3.93 16.54 -14.30
CA VAL A 390 4.76 15.35 -14.49
C VAL A 390 4.63 14.46 -13.26
N SER A 391 4.13 13.24 -13.44
CA SER A 391 3.99 12.25 -12.36
C SER A 391 5.10 11.21 -12.44
N GLU A 392 5.68 10.88 -11.29
CA GLU A 392 6.60 9.75 -11.17
C GLU A 392 5.83 8.42 -11.16
N ARG A 393 6.56 7.32 -11.25
CA ARG A 393 5.96 5.98 -11.31
C ARG A 393 5.26 5.61 -10.01
N ALA A 394 4.11 4.94 -10.15
CA ALA A 394 3.45 4.31 -9.03
C ALA A 394 4.27 3.14 -8.45
N GLY A 395 3.91 2.71 -7.26
CA GLY A 395 4.46 1.52 -6.63
C GLY A 395 4.00 0.24 -7.33
N ARG A 396 4.86 -0.79 -7.29
CA ARG A 396 4.52 -2.14 -7.73
C ARG A 396 3.51 -2.77 -6.77
N ALA A 397 2.56 -3.54 -7.29
CA ALA A 397 1.62 -4.33 -6.50
C ALA A 397 1.72 -5.82 -6.84
N SER A 398 1.64 -6.67 -5.82
CA SER A 398 1.61 -8.13 -5.95
C SER A 398 0.60 -8.72 -4.99
N ALA A 399 -0.31 -9.55 -5.50
CA ALA A 399 -1.33 -10.25 -4.72
C ALA A 399 -1.29 -11.75 -5.01
N ASP A 400 -1.27 -12.57 -3.96
CA ASP A 400 -1.28 -14.03 -4.02
C ASP A 400 -2.36 -14.56 -3.07
N ALA A 401 -3.32 -15.32 -3.61
CA ALA A 401 -4.38 -15.97 -2.86
C ALA A 401 -4.35 -17.47 -3.10
N SER A 402 -4.36 -18.26 -2.02
CA SER A 402 -4.38 -19.73 -2.08
C SER A 402 -5.51 -20.28 -1.21
N ALA A 403 -6.38 -21.08 -1.81
CA ALA A 403 -7.52 -21.71 -1.17
C ALA A 403 -7.37 -23.23 -1.23
N THR A 404 -7.37 -23.89 -0.07
CA THR A 404 -7.35 -25.35 0.06
C THR A 404 -8.59 -25.84 0.80
N GLY A 405 -9.43 -26.62 0.12
CA GLY A 405 -10.70 -27.09 0.68
C GLY A 405 -11.48 -27.94 -0.31
N VAL A 406 -12.74 -28.23 0.05
CA VAL A 406 -13.65 -29.01 -0.82
C VAL A 406 -14.24 -28.14 -1.92
N TRP A 407 -14.63 -26.92 -1.57
CA TRP A 407 -15.16 -25.94 -2.50
C TRP A 407 -14.78 -24.52 -2.08
N GLY A 408 -14.77 -23.59 -3.03
CA GLY A 408 -14.43 -22.21 -2.70
C GLY A 408 -13.87 -21.41 -3.86
N ILE A 409 -13.15 -20.35 -3.51
CA ILE A 409 -12.52 -19.44 -4.46
C ILE A 409 -11.28 -18.79 -3.87
N ALA A 410 -10.24 -18.64 -4.70
CA ALA A 410 -9.11 -17.77 -4.46
C ALA A 410 -9.15 -16.58 -5.42
N THR A 411 -9.02 -15.37 -4.90
CA THR A 411 -9.04 -14.13 -5.69
C THR A 411 -7.84 -13.26 -5.35
N ALA A 412 -7.08 -12.89 -6.38
CA ALA A 412 -5.98 -11.94 -6.26
C ALA A 412 -6.28 -10.68 -7.10
N THR A 413 -6.04 -9.51 -6.54
CA THR A 413 -6.14 -8.24 -7.26
C THR A 413 -4.92 -7.37 -6.96
N ALA A 414 -4.25 -6.92 -8.01
CA ALA A 414 -3.12 -6.01 -7.92
C ALA A 414 -3.41 -4.74 -8.73
N SER A 415 -3.05 -3.57 -8.22
CA SER A 415 -3.11 -2.33 -9.00
C SER A 415 -1.96 -1.38 -8.69
N SER A 416 -1.45 -0.72 -9.73
CA SER A 416 -0.43 0.32 -9.62
C SER A 416 -1.00 1.64 -10.09
N GLY A 417 -0.87 2.68 -9.25
CA GLY A 417 -1.54 3.97 -9.41
C GLY A 417 -2.93 3.97 -8.78
N VAL A 418 -3.61 5.12 -8.77
CA VAL A 418 -5.04 5.20 -8.43
C VAL A 418 -5.88 5.35 -9.68
N SER A 419 -7.14 4.90 -9.65
CA SER A 419 -8.03 4.97 -10.83
C SER A 419 -8.37 6.40 -11.27
N ALA A 420 -8.12 7.39 -10.41
CA ALA A 420 -8.18 8.81 -10.71
C ALA A 420 -6.91 9.33 -11.43
N ASP A 421 -5.81 8.57 -11.39
CA ASP A 421 -4.60 8.89 -12.14
C ASP A 421 -4.83 8.62 -13.62
N ARG A 422 -4.19 9.43 -14.46
CA ARG A 422 -4.26 9.28 -15.93
C ARG A 422 -3.52 8.03 -16.43
N ASN A 423 -2.57 7.53 -15.63
CA ASN A 423 -1.89 6.25 -15.86
C ASN A 423 -2.24 5.30 -14.70
N TYR A 424 -2.89 4.20 -15.01
CA TYR A 424 -3.35 3.22 -14.03
C TYR A 424 -3.32 1.83 -14.66
N VAL A 425 -2.97 0.82 -13.88
CA VAL A 425 -3.06 -0.57 -14.31
C VAL A 425 -3.57 -1.43 -13.17
N ARG A 426 -4.46 -2.37 -13.49
CA ARG A 426 -5.02 -3.36 -12.59
C ARG A 426 -4.97 -4.73 -13.23
N ALA A 427 -4.56 -5.72 -12.44
CA ALA A 427 -4.66 -7.13 -12.77
C ALA A 427 -5.57 -7.81 -11.75
N GLY A 428 -6.41 -8.74 -12.21
CA GLY A 428 -7.29 -9.54 -11.37
C GLY A 428 -7.24 -11.00 -11.81
N ALA A 429 -7.09 -11.91 -10.86
CA ALA A 429 -7.13 -13.35 -11.08
C ALA A 429 -8.10 -14.01 -10.11
N SER A 430 -8.86 -14.98 -10.59
CA SER A 430 -9.87 -15.71 -9.83
C SER A 430 -9.80 -17.19 -10.19
N ALA A 431 -9.51 -18.02 -9.19
CA ALA A 431 -9.44 -19.47 -9.36
C ALA A 431 -10.55 -20.14 -8.54
N GLY A 432 -11.50 -20.76 -9.26
CA GLY A 432 -12.51 -21.62 -8.64
C GLY A 432 -11.88 -22.84 -7.97
N LEU A 433 -12.53 -23.33 -6.93
CA LEU A 433 -12.11 -24.52 -6.20
C LEU A 433 -13.28 -25.50 -6.11
N GLY A 434 -13.07 -26.68 -6.67
CA GLY A 434 -13.80 -27.92 -6.37
C GLY A 434 -15.32 -27.90 -6.57
N ASP A 435 -15.95 -29.02 -6.20
CA ASP A 435 -17.39 -29.23 -6.24
C ASP A 435 -17.93 -29.27 -4.79
N PRO A 436 -18.95 -28.48 -4.42
CA PRO A 436 -19.62 -28.57 -3.13
C PRO A 436 -20.10 -29.98 -2.75
N ALA A 437 -20.29 -30.87 -3.73
CA ALA A 437 -20.68 -32.27 -3.54
C ALA A 437 -19.50 -33.26 -3.46
N ALA A 438 -18.26 -32.82 -3.69
CA ALA A 438 -17.08 -33.66 -3.61
C ALA A 438 -16.62 -33.88 -2.16
N THR A 439 -15.80 -34.92 -1.95
CA THR A 439 -15.12 -35.18 -0.67
C THR A 439 -13.61 -34.93 -0.73
N ALA A 440 -13.08 -34.67 -1.93
CA ALA A 440 -11.66 -34.44 -2.15
C ALA A 440 -11.29 -32.99 -1.80
N VAL A 441 -10.21 -32.83 -1.03
CA VAL A 441 -9.61 -31.52 -0.76
C VAL A 441 -8.66 -31.22 -1.92
N THR A 442 -8.82 -30.04 -2.53
CA THR A 442 -7.96 -29.54 -3.59
C THR A 442 -7.44 -28.15 -3.26
N THR A 443 -6.46 -27.65 -4.02
CA THR A 443 -5.87 -26.32 -3.83
C THR A 443 -5.96 -25.51 -5.12
N SER A 444 -6.46 -24.29 -5.03
CA SER A 444 -6.49 -23.33 -6.14
C SER A 444 -5.78 -22.04 -5.73
N THR A 445 -4.88 -21.57 -6.59
CA THR A 445 -4.05 -20.39 -6.40
C THR A 445 -4.37 -19.35 -7.46
N ALA A 446 -4.65 -18.13 -7.04
CA ALA A 446 -4.79 -16.96 -7.90
C ALA A 446 -3.64 -15.98 -7.65
N ARG A 447 -3.02 -15.47 -8.72
CA ARG A 447 -1.94 -14.49 -8.64
C ARG A 447 -2.20 -13.29 -9.52
N ALA A 448 -2.02 -12.10 -8.97
CA ALA A 448 -2.09 -10.85 -9.71
C ALA A 448 -0.87 -9.99 -9.43
N GLY A 449 -0.33 -9.31 -10.44
CA GLY A 449 0.77 -8.38 -10.26
C GLY A 449 0.74 -7.22 -11.24
N THR A 450 1.09 -6.03 -10.77
CA THR A 450 1.15 -4.83 -11.60
C THR A 450 2.41 -4.00 -11.33
N GLY A 451 2.92 -3.33 -12.36
CA GLY A 451 4.06 -2.43 -12.30
C GLY A 451 3.95 -1.26 -13.27
N MET A 452 4.87 -0.29 -13.16
CA MET A 452 5.02 0.78 -14.14
C MET A 452 6.49 0.93 -14.59
N GLY A 453 6.81 0.32 -15.72
CA GLY A 453 8.14 0.28 -16.30
C GLY A 453 9.11 -0.61 -15.53
N ASP A 454 8.60 -1.65 -14.88
CA ASP A 454 9.37 -2.59 -14.05
C ASP A 454 9.44 -4.01 -14.70
N GLY A 455 8.78 -4.21 -15.85
CA GLY A 455 8.67 -5.50 -16.53
C GLY A 455 7.65 -6.46 -15.89
N ILE A 456 7.37 -7.56 -16.57
CA ILE A 456 6.57 -8.67 -16.02
C ILE A 456 7.48 -9.74 -15.41
N PRO A 457 7.01 -10.52 -14.43
CA PRO A 457 7.76 -11.65 -13.89
C PRO A 457 8.10 -12.69 -14.96
N ASP A 458 9.18 -13.44 -14.74
CA ASP A 458 9.47 -14.63 -15.53
C ASP A 458 8.31 -15.64 -15.41
N ARG A 459 7.80 -16.09 -16.57
CA ARG A 459 6.74 -17.09 -16.70
C ARG A 459 7.05 -18.38 -15.93
N SER A 460 8.33 -18.76 -15.81
CA SER A 460 8.72 -19.98 -15.08
C SER A 460 8.33 -19.95 -13.59
N LEU A 461 8.20 -18.76 -13.00
CA LEU A 461 7.80 -18.55 -11.60
C LEU A 461 6.30 -18.75 -11.35
N LEU A 462 5.52 -18.98 -12.41
CA LEU A 462 4.06 -19.04 -12.40
C LEU A 462 3.52 -20.45 -12.66
N ALA A 463 4.41 -21.42 -12.87
CA ALA A 463 4.04 -22.82 -13.00
C ALA A 463 3.19 -23.30 -11.82
N GLY A 464 2.08 -23.99 -12.13
CA GLY A 464 1.15 -24.53 -11.12
C GLY A 464 0.16 -23.51 -10.52
N THR A 465 0.08 -22.29 -11.05
CA THR A 465 -0.94 -21.30 -10.65
C THR A 465 -2.22 -21.51 -11.44
N GLN A 466 -3.37 -21.55 -10.77
CA GLN A 466 -4.66 -21.86 -11.38
C GLN A 466 -5.29 -20.66 -12.10
N ALA A 467 -5.05 -19.43 -11.64
CA ALA A 467 -5.39 -18.21 -12.37
C ALA A 467 -4.28 -17.16 -12.20
N MET A 468 -3.86 -16.54 -13.29
CA MET A 468 -2.76 -15.57 -13.26
C MET A 468 -2.99 -14.36 -14.17
N ALA A 469 -2.71 -13.17 -13.64
CA ALA A 469 -2.76 -11.92 -14.39
C ALA A 469 -1.60 -11.00 -13.98
N PHE A 470 -0.70 -10.68 -14.91
CA PHE A 470 0.41 -9.76 -14.69
C PHE A 470 0.43 -8.68 -15.75
N ALA A 471 0.67 -7.43 -15.35
CA ALA A 471 0.75 -6.32 -16.28
C ALA A 471 1.82 -5.31 -15.86
N ASP A 472 2.58 -4.82 -16.83
CA ASP A 472 3.47 -3.68 -16.67
C ASP A 472 3.03 -2.56 -17.62
N LEU A 473 2.71 -1.41 -17.05
CA LEU A 473 2.31 -0.24 -17.82
C LEU A 473 3.54 0.58 -18.19
N LEU A 474 3.58 1.07 -19.43
CA LEU A 474 4.72 1.83 -19.97
C LEU A 474 6.05 1.11 -19.74
N PRO A 475 6.18 -0.14 -20.23
CA PRO A 475 7.40 -0.94 -20.06
C PRO A 475 8.62 -0.21 -20.62
N SER A 476 9.81 -0.54 -20.10
CA SER A 476 11.03 -0.01 -20.72
C SER A 476 11.17 -0.56 -22.15
N ALA A 477 11.84 0.20 -23.03
CA ALA A 477 12.07 -0.27 -24.40
C ALA A 477 12.89 -1.58 -24.44
N ALA A 478 13.70 -1.84 -23.42
CA ALA A 478 14.44 -3.10 -23.28
C ALA A 478 13.49 -4.27 -22.97
N ASP A 479 12.58 -4.09 -22.02
CA ASP A 479 11.61 -5.12 -21.63
C ASP A 479 10.62 -5.40 -22.76
N ALA A 480 10.13 -4.35 -23.43
CA ALA A 480 9.27 -4.47 -24.60
C ALA A 480 9.96 -5.20 -25.77
N ALA A 481 11.23 -4.89 -26.05
CA ALA A 481 11.99 -5.56 -27.09
C ALA A 481 12.27 -7.04 -26.75
N ALA A 482 12.55 -7.33 -25.47
CA ALA A 482 12.73 -8.69 -24.98
C ALA A 482 11.45 -9.51 -25.14
N ALA A 483 10.29 -8.96 -24.79
CA ALA A 483 9.00 -9.64 -24.95
C ALA A 483 8.65 -9.95 -26.41
N MET A 484 9.02 -9.07 -27.36
CA MET A 484 8.77 -9.32 -28.79
C MET A 484 9.80 -10.26 -29.42
N GLN A 485 10.85 -10.69 -28.73
CA GLN A 485 11.91 -11.51 -29.32
C GLN A 485 11.33 -12.85 -29.81
N GLY A 486 11.59 -13.21 -31.07
CA GLY A 486 11.05 -14.44 -31.69
C GLY A 486 9.71 -14.23 -32.41
N ASN A 487 8.99 -13.14 -32.14
CA ASN A 487 7.69 -12.83 -32.72
C ASN A 487 7.82 -11.85 -33.90
N SER A 488 8.13 -12.38 -35.08
CA SER A 488 8.51 -11.60 -36.27
C SER A 488 7.43 -10.66 -36.80
N ARG A 489 6.16 -11.08 -36.78
CA ARG A 489 5.03 -10.26 -37.24
C ARG A 489 4.73 -9.17 -36.24
N VAL A 490 4.81 -9.46 -34.95
CA VAL A 490 4.66 -8.44 -33.90
C VAL A 490 5.80 -7.41 -33.99
N GLN A 491 7.06 -7.84 -34.13
CA GLN A 491 8.20 -6.94 -34.34
C GLN A 491 8.07 -6.05 -35.58
N ALA A 492 7.45 -6.56 -36.66
CA ALA A 492 7.21 -5.78 -37.85
C ALA A 492 6.08 -4.74 -37.67
N ALA A 493 5.16 -4.97 -36.73
CA ALA A 493 3.98 -4.15 -36.52
C ALA A 493 4.10 -3.14 -35.37
N LEU A 494 4.95 -3.41 -34.38
CA LEU A 494 5.10 -2.63 -33.15
C LEU A 494 6.55 -2.22 -32.88
N ASN A 495 6.73 -1.01 -32.34
CA ASN A 495 8.03 -0.53 -31.85
C ASN A 495 8.09 -0.66 -30.34
N ALA A 496 9.24 -1.11 -29.81
CA ALA A 496 9.44 -1.27 -28.37
C ALA A 496 9.33 0.07 -27.60
N GLN A 497 9.68 1.19 -28.25
CA GLN A 497 9.63 2.53 -27.67
C GLN A 497 8.21 3.08 -27.54
N ASP A 498 7.28 2.57 -28.36
CA ASP A 498 5.88 3.03 -28.41
C ASP A 498 4.93 2.08 -27.66
N SER A 499 5.48 1.17 -26.85
CA SER A 499 4.73 0.21 -26.07
C SER A 499 3.96 0.90 -24.93
N LEU A 500 2.68 0.56 -24.81
CA LEU A 500 1.77 1.06 -23.79
C LEU A 500 1.69 0.12 -22.59
N ALA A 501 1.65 -1.20 -22.85
CA ALA A 501 1.55 -2.21 -21.81
C ALA A 501 2.17 -3.53 -22.27
N LEU A 502 2.69 -4.28 -21.30
CA LEU A 502 3.10 -5.67 -21.44
C LEU A 502 2.30 -6.49 -20.42
N GLY A 503 1.87 -7.70 -20.77
CA GLY A 503 1.16 -8.53 -19.79
C GLY A 503 1.19 -10.01 -20.09
N LEU A 504 0.74 -10.77 -19.10
CA LEU A 504 0.62 -12.22 -19.10
C LEU A 504 -0.72 -12.59 -18.45
N LEU A 505 -1.50 -13.41 -19.15
CA LEU A 505 -2.78 -13.94 -18.70
C LEU A 505 -2.74 -15.46 -18.82
N GLY A 506 -3.34 -16.15 -17.88
CA GLY A 506 -3.46 -17.60 -17.98
C GLY A 506 -4.30 -18.22 -16.90
N GLY A 507 -4.50 -19.52 -17.04
CA GLY A 507 -5.14 -20.37 -16.07
C GLY A 507 -4.72 -21.82 -16.25
N ALA A 508 -4.88 -22.60 -15.19
CA ALA A 508 -4.62 -24.03 -15.20
C ALA A 508 -5.55 -24.72 -14.22
N TYR A 509 -5.87 -25.97 -14.49
CA TYR A 509 -6.63 -26.76 -13.55
C TYR A 509 -5.76 -27.19 -12.36
N SER A 510 -6.37 -27.26 -11.18
CA SER A 510 -5.65 -27.74 -10.00
C SER A 510 -5.17 -29.17 -10.19
N SER A 511 -3.88 -29.43 -9.95
CA SER A 511 -3.29 -30.78 -10.04
C SER A 511 -3.85 -31.77 -9.01
N GLY A 512 -4.56 -31.29 -7.99
CA GLY A 512 -5.29 -32.11 -7.01
C GLY A 512 -6.80 -32.13 -7.22
N GLY A 513 -7.32 -31.51 -8.29
CA GLY A 513 -8.74 -31.55 -8.62
C GLY A 513 -9.19 -32.96 -9.01
N SER A 514 -10.45 -33.27 -8.76
CA SER A 514 -11.07 -34.51 -9.27
C SER A 514 -11.41 -34.30 -10.73
N ASP A 515 -11.02 -35.24 -11.60
CA ASP A 515 -11.35 -35.16 -13.03
C ASP A 515 -12.87 -35.17 -13.25
N GLY A 516 -13.35 -34.37 -14.19
CA GLY A 516 -14.76 -34.36 -14.63
C GLY A 516 -15.66 -33.32 -13.96
N PHE A 517 -15.09 -32.40 -13.19
CA PHE A 517 -15.79 -31.19 -12.73
C PHE A 517 -15.13 -29.94 -13.33
N SER A 518 -15.88 -29.23 -14.18
CA SER A 518 -15.36 -28.03 -14.83
C SER A 518 -15.31 -26.85 -13.85
N ASN A 519 -14.15 -26.21 -13.76
CA ASN A 519 -13.93 -24.97 -13.04
C ASN A 519 -13.54 -23.86 -14.01
N THR A 520 -14.04 -22.65 -13.74
CA THR A 520 -13.63 -21.44 -14.46
C THR A 520 -12.47 -20.75 -13.74
N TYR A 521 -11.43 -20.46 -14.51
CA TYR A 521 -10.27 -19.69 -14.10
C TYR A 521 -10.24 -18.39 -14.89
N SER A 522 -10.44 -17.27 -14.20
CA SER A 522 -10.57 -15.96 -14.82
C SER A 522 -9.36 -15.10 -14.53
N SER A 523 -8.86 -14.45 -15.58
CA SER A 523 -7.75 -13.51 -15.55
C SER A 523 -8.12 -12.25 -16.31
N THR A 524 -7.89 -11.10 -15.71
CA THR A 524 -8.31 -9.79 -16.22
C THR A 524 -7.19 -8.77 -16.06
N ILE A 525 -7.00 -7.95 -17.09
CA ILE A 525 -6.10 -6.79 -17.03
C ILE A 525 -6.86 -5.58 -17.55
N ASP A 526 -6.77 -4.48 -16.81
CA ASP A 526 -7.34 -3.18 -17.13
C ASP A 526 -6.19 -2.17 -17.07
N PHE A 527 -6.00 -1.41 -18.13
CA PHE A 527 -5.06 -0.30 -18.12
C PHE A 527 -5.61 0.97 -18.72
N ARG A 528 -5.20 2.07 -18.10
CA ARG A 528 -5.47 3.45 -18.49
C ARG A 528 -4.15 4.14 -18.78
N VAL A 529 -4.07 4.81 -19.92
CA VAL A 529 -2.85 5.50 -20.34
C VAL A 529 -3.15 6.92 -20.76
N ASP A 530 -2.36 7.87 -20.25
CA ASP A 530 -2.37 9.24 -20.73
C ASP A 530 -1.80 9.32 -22.15
N MET A 531 -2.64 9.76 -23.09
CA MET A 531 -2.28 9.92 -24.49
C MET A 531 -1.82 11.34 -24.85
N ASN A 532 -1.77 12.26 -23.88
CA ASN A 532 -1.25 13.61 -24.11
C ASN A 532 0.19 13.57 -24.63
N GLY A 533 0.44 14.27 -25.74
CA GLY A 533 1.77 14.36 -26.35
C GLY A 533 2.24 13.09 -27.06
N ARG A 534 1.42 12.03 -27.14
CA ARG A 534 1.73 10.84 -27.93
C ARG A 534 1.37 11.05 -29.40
N ALA A 535 2.17 10.46 -30.29
CA ALA A 535 1.88 10.50 -31.71
C ALA A 535 0.58 9.76 -32.03
N ASN A 536 -0.21 10.32 -32.95
CA ASN A 536 -1.38 9.61 -33.45
C ASN A 536 -0.93 8.38 -34.27
N GLY A 537 -1.45 7.21 -33.91
CA GLY A 537 -1.03 5.94 -34.49
C GLY A 537 -2.08 4.86 -34.32
N ALA A 538 -1.90 3.74 -35.00
CA ALA A 538 -2.79 2.59 -34.86
C ALA A 538 -2.57 1.91 -33.50
N LEU A 539 -3.64 1.69 -32.75
CA LEU A 539 -3.64 0.87 -31.54
C LEU A 539 -3.57 -0.60 -31.95
N ARG A 540 -2.54 -1.29 -31.47
CA ARG A 540 -2.30 -2.70 -31.80
C ARG A 540 -2.03 -3.52 -30.55
N LEU A 541 -2.49 -4.76 -30.59
CA LEU A 541 -2.21 -5.78 -29.58
C LEU A 541 -1.46 -6.93 -30.26
N GLY A 542 -0.21 -7.15 -29.87
CA GLY A 542 0.57 -8.33 -30.24
C GLY A 542 0.33 -9.43 -29.21
N LEU A 543 -0.10 -10.60 -29.68
CA LEU A 543 -0.21 -11.82 -28.89
C LEU A 543 1.08 -12.63 -29.05
N LEU A 544 1.61 -13.12 -27.93
CA LEU A 544 2.97 -13.62 -27.83
C LEU A 544 3.03 -14.95 -27.08
N ASP A 545 3.88 -15.83 -27.60
CA ASP A 545 4.42 -17.01 -26.92
C ASP A 545 3.36 -17.80 -26.13
N PRO A 546 2.30 -18.35 -26.74
CA PRO A 546 1.35 -19.15 -25.99
C PRO A 546 2.03 -20.40 -25.43
N ALA A 547 1.65 -20.78 -24.22
CA ALA A 547 2.09 -21.99 -23.57
C ALA A 547 0.89 -22.78 -23.06
N PHE A 548 1.03 -24.10 -22.99
CA PHE A 548 0.02 -24.98 -22.45
C PHE A 548 0.67 -26.07 -21.60
N SER A 549 -0.13 -26.66 -20.72
CA SER A 549 0.22 -27.86 -19.97
C SER A 549 -0.83 -28.94 -20.19
N GLY A 550 -0.46 -30.19 -19.93
CA GLY A 550 -1.32 -31.36 -20.14
C GLY A 550 -1.36 -31.84 -21.60
N MET A 551 -2.38 -32.64 -21.94
CA MET A 551 -2.55 -33.27 -23.26
C MET A 551 -3.50 -32.50 -24.17
N HIS A 552 -4.44 -31.73 -23.62
CA HIS A 552 -5.52 -31.07 -24.36
C HIS A 552 -5.63 -29.55 -24.10
N GLY A 553 -4.96 -29.03 -23.07
CA GLY A 553 -4.85 -27.62 -22.71
C GLY A 553 -6.04 -27.07 -21.91
N PHE A 554 -7.25 -27.13 -22.49
CA PHE A 554 -8.49 -26.58 -21.91
C PHE A 554 -9.73 -27.25 -22.53
N ASP A 555 -10.88 -27.20 -21.83
CA ASP A 555 -12.18 -27.54 -22.43
C ASP A 555 -12.72 -26.37 -23.28
N SER A 556 -12.64 -25.14 -22.73
CA SER A 556 -12.92 -23.92 -23.50
C SER A 556 -12.13 -22.72 -23.00
N LEU A 557 -11.79 -21.81 -23.92
CA LEU A 557 -11.07 -20.58 -23.63
C LEU A 557 -11.78 -19.40 -24.28
N ALA A 558 -12.26 -18.45 -23.47
CA ALA A 558 -12.81 -17.18 -23.94
C ALA A 558 -11.78 -16.06 -23.81
N PHE A 559 -11.54 -15.34 -24.90
CA PHE A 559 -10.69 -14.16 -24.94
C PHE A 559 -11.47 -12.95 -25.45
N ARG A 560 -11.44 -11.86 -24.69
CA ARG A 560 -12.16 -10.63 -25.01
C ARG A 560 -11.28 -9.41 -24.77
N VAL A 561 -11.40 -8.43 -25.66
CA VAL A 561 -10.78 -7.12 -25.54
C VAL A 561 -11.84 -6.03 -25.66
N ASP A 562 -11.86 -5.14 -24.69
CA ASP A 562 -12.63 -3.91 -24.70
C ASP A 562 -11.69 -2.71 -24.86
N VAL A 563 -12.11 -1.73 -25.66
CA VAL A 563 -11.45 -0.42 -25.79
C VAL A 563 -12.50 0.64 -25.55
N GLU A 564 -12.29 1.53 -24.58
CA GLU A 564 -13.24 2.59 -24.20
C GLU A 564 -14.65 2.03 -23.87
N GLY A 565 -14.68 0.86 -23.25
CA GLY A 565 -15.90 0.14 -22.90
C GLY A 565 -16.63 -0.54 -24.08
N ALA A 566 -16.14 -0.42 -25.31
CA ALA A 566 -16.68 -1.11 -26.48
C ALA A 566 -15.94 -2.44 -26.72
N VAL A 567 -16.67 -3.52 -26.98
CA VAL A 567 -16.08 -4.82 -27.33
C VAL A 567 -15.48 -4.76 -28.74
N VAL A 568 -14.18 -4.99 -28.85
CA VAL A 568 -13.45 -4.94 -30.14
C VAL A 568 -12.93 -6.31 -30.57
N THR A 569 -12.85 -7.26 -29.65
CA THR A 569 -12.50 -8.65 -29.90
C THR A 569 -13.26 -9.52 -28.90
N SER A 570 -13.83 -10.62 -29.38
CA SER A 570 -14.50 -11.62 -28.56
C SER A 570 -14.43 -12.95 -29.30
N THR A 571 -13.59 -13.85 -28.82
CA THR A 571 -13.33 -15.15 -29.44
C THR A 571 -13.44 -16.24 -28.39
N VAL A 572 -14.01 -17.38 -28.76
CA VAL A 572 -14.07 -18.58 -27.92
C VAL A 572 -13.39 -19.70 -28.68
N PHE A 573 -12.46 -20.38 -28.01
CA PHE A 573 -11.74 -21.55 -28.53
C PHE A 573 -12.25 -22.79 -27.81
N THR A 574 -12.43 -23.87 -28.58
CA THR A 574 -12.81 -25.20 -28.08
C THR A 574 -11.75 -26.25 -28.43
N ASP A 575 -10.62 -25.82 -28.98
CA ASP A 575 -9.50 -26.65 -29.36
C ASP A 575 -8.17 -25.90 -29.20
N LEU A 576 -7.14 -26.63 -28.78
CA LEU A 576 -5.81 -26.11 -28.49
C LEU A 576 -5.11 -25.56 -29.74
N ASP A 577 -5.21 -26.24 -30.87
CA ASP A 577 -4.50 -25.85 -32.11
C ASP A 577 -4.94 -24.46 -32.59
N SER A 578 -6.25 -24.17 -32.57
CA SER A 578 -6.79 -22.86 -32.94
C SER A 578 -6.36 -21.76 -31.98
N ALA A 579 -6.30 -22.04 -30.66
CA ALA A 579 -5.80 -21.08 -29.68
C ALA A 579 -4.30 -20.83 -29.86
N LEU A 580 -3.48 -21.87 -30.03
CA LEU A 580 -2.05 -21.73 -30.29
C LEU A 580 -1.80 -20.86 -31.53
N ALA A 581 -2.49 -21.15 -32.64
CA ALA A 581 -2.35 -20.36 -33.86
C ALA A 581 -2.82 -18.90 -33.72
N TYR A 582 -3.79 -18.64 -32.83
CA TYR A 582 -4.31 -17.29 -32.59
C TYR A 582 -3.41 -16.46 -31.68
N PHE A 583 -2.79 -17.07 -30.67
CA PHE A 583 -1.95 -16.37 -29.71
C PHE A 583 -0.45 -16.34 -30.10
N ASP A 584 -0.03 -17.11 -31.11
CA ASP A 584 1.34 -17.13 -31.61
C ASP A 584 1.59 -16.06 -32.69
N ASP A 585 2.54 -15.16 -32.46
CA ASP A 585 3.01 -14.09 -33.36
C ASP A 585 1.87 -13.39 -34.14
N THR A 586 0.79 -13.03 -33.45
CA THR A 586 -0.42 -12.47 -34.07
C THR A 586 -0.65 -11.03 -33.64
N VAL A 587 -1.02 -10.18 -34.60
CA VAL A 587 -1.27 -8.74 -34.38
C VAL A 587 -2.75 -8.44 -34.62
N LEU A 588 -3.41 -7.93 -33.59
CA LEU A 588 -4.75 -7.38 -33.68
C LEU A 588 -4.64 -5.86 -33.86
N ASP A 589 -5.21 -5.32 -34.94
CA ASP A 589 -5.21 -3.88 -35.26
C ASP A 589 -6.60 -3.29 -35.04
N TYR A 590 -6.68 -2.28 -34.16
CA TYR A 590 -7.94 -1.62 -33.80
C TYR A 590 -8.10 -0.24 -34.47
N GLY A 591 -7.22 0.12 -35.42
CA GLY A 591 -7.22 1.42 -36.06
C GLY A 591 -6.63 2.52 -35.17
N PHE A 592 -6.80 3.79 -35.55
CA PHE A 592 -6.21 4.91 -34.82
C PHE A 592 -6.83 5.07 -33.43
N TRP A 593 -5.97 5.23 -32.41
CA TRP A 593 -6.45 5.43 -31.03
C TRP A 593 -7.26 6.74 -30.89
N SER A 594 -6.91 7.77 -31.66
CA SER A 594 -7.59 9.07 -31.64
C SER A 594 -9.04 9.03 -32.14
N ASP A 595 -9.40 8.01 -32.93
CA ASP A 595 -10.77 7.82 -33.40
C ASP A 595 -11.68 7.17 -32.35
N ARG A 596 -11.09 6.60 -31.29
CA ARG A 596 -11.79 5.80 -30.29
C ARG A 596 -11.77 6.40 -28.89
N ILE A 597 -10.68 7.07 -28.54
CA ILE A 597 -10.44 7.60 -27.19
C ILE A 597 -11.53 8.58 -26.75
N SER A 598 -11.85 8.55 -25.46
CA SER A 598 -12.78 9.52 -24.87
C SER A 598 -12.19 10.93 -24.76
N ALA A 599 -13.05 11.91 -24.44
CA ALA A 599 -12.69 13.33 -24.44
C ALA A 599 -11.67 13.75 -23.38
N ASP A 600 -11.35 12.88 -22.41
CA ASP A 600 -10.35 13.14 -21.36
C ASP A 600 -8.91 12.82 -21.79
N ASN A 601 -8.75 12.29 -23.01
CA ASN A 601 -7.50 11.87 -23.63
C ASN A 601 -6.75 10.80 -22.81
N VAL A 602 -7.50 9.93 -22.12
CA VAL A 602 -7.01 8.73 -21.44
C VAL A 602 -7.56 7.51 -22.18
N LEU A 603 -6.66 6.63 -22.63
CA LEU A 603 -7.04 5.40 -23.32
C LEU A 603 -7.31 4.28 -22.30
N ASP A 604 -8.52 3.75 -22.27
CA ASP A 604 -8.95 2.62 -21.42
C ASP A 604 -9.03 1.33 -22.25
N VAL A 605 -8.26 0.32 -21.88
CA VAL A 605 -8.25 -1.00 -22.52
C VAL A 605 -8.36 -2.08 -21.46
N ARG A 606 -9.25 -3.05 -21.70
CA ARG A 606 -9.45 -4.19 -20.81
C ARG A 606 -9.42 -5.50 -21.55
N LEU A 607 -8.68 -6.45 -21.00
CA LEU A 607 -8.55 -7.81 -21.49
C LEU A 607 -9.18 -8.77 -20.49
N TYR A 608 -9.93 -9.74 -21.01
CA TYR A 608 -10.51 -10.84 -20.25
C TYR A 608 -10.05 -12.16 -20.85
N PHE A 609 -9.73 -13.09 -19.97
CA PHE A 609 -9.27 -14.44 -20.28
C PHE A 609 -9.96 -15.38 -19.30
N ASP A 610 -10.91 -16.18 -19.79
CA ASP A 610 -11.65 -17.15 -18.99
C ASP A 610 -11.38 -18.56 -19.54
N LEU A 611 -10.81 -19.42 -18.72
CA LEU A 611 -10.48 -20.81 -19.05
C LEU A 611 -11.36 -21.75 -18.25
N ASP A 612 -12.12 -22.57 -18.94
CA ASP A 612 -12.87 -23.69 -18.36
C ASP A 612 -12.10 -24.99 -18.58
N GLU A 613 -11.87 -25.74 -17.51
CA GLU A 613 -11.17 -27.02 -17.56
C GLU A 613 -11.62 -27.93 -16.41
N GLN A 614 -11.53 -29.24 -16.61
CA GLN A 614 -11.95 -30.28 -15.69
C GLN A 614 -10.92 -31.38 -15.44
N HIS A 615 -9.73 -31.33 -16.05
CA HIS A 615 -8.70 -32.38 -15.99
C HIS A 615 -7.42 -31.90 -15.29
N ALA A 616 -6.88 -32.73 -14.40
CA ALA A 616 -5.67 -32.43 -13.64
C ALA A 616 -4.44 -32.15 -14.54
N GLY A 617 -3.81 -30.98 -14.35
CA GLY A 617 -2.55 -30.61 -15.01
C GLY A 617 -2.70 -29.95 -16.38
N GLU A 618 -3.92 -29.80 -16.89
CA GLU A 618 -4.21 -29.01 -18.09
C GLU A 618 -4.16 -27.51 -17.78
N GLY A 619 -3.78 -26.70 -18.77
CA GLY A 619 -3.75 -25.25 -18.64
C GLY A 619 -3.28 -24.54 -19.90
N PHE A 620 -3.52 -23.23 -19.96
CA PHE A 620 -3.10 -22.36 -21.05
C PHE A 620 -2.79 -20.96 -20.55
N ASP A 621 -1.73 -20.36 -21.09
CA ASP A 621 -1.36 -18.98 -20.81
C ASP A 621 -0.71 -18.32 -22.03
N ALA A 622 -0.85 -17.00 -22.11
CA ALA A 622 -0.30 -16.21 -23.22
C ALA A 622 0.17 -14.84 -22.74
N SER A 623 1.26 -14.37 -23.34
CA SER A 623 1.75 -13.02 -23.14
C SER A 623 1.17 -12.09 -24.21
N PHE A 624 1.13 -10.79 -23.92
CA PHE A 624 0.74 -9.79 -24.91
C PHE A 624 1.54 -8.51 -24.73
N ILE A 625 1.63 -7.75 -25.81
CA ILE A 625 2.15 -6.38 -25.81
C ILE A 625 1.17 -5.45 -26.53
N ALA A 626 0.79 -4.35 -25.89
CA ALA A 626 -0.03 -3.31 -26.48
C ALA A 626 0.84 -2.11 -26.83
N GLY A 627 0.64 -1.50 -27.99
CA GLY A 627 1.44 -0.36 -28.44
C GLY A 627 0.72 0.50 -29.48
N VAL A 628 1.28 1.68 -29.74
CA VAL A 628 0.84 2.55 -30.82
C VAL A 628 1.91 2.64 -31.89
N SER A 629 1.60 2.28 -33.13
CA SER A 629 2.56 2.43 -34.24
C SER A 629 2.19 3.64 -35.08
N ALA A 630 3.09 4.62 -35.18
CA ALA A 630 2.93 5.70 -36.16
C ALA A 630 2.97 5.10 -37.58
N VAL A 631 1.96 5.41 -38.41
CA VAL A 631 1.98 4.98 -39.80
C VAL A 631 3.16 5.69 -40.48
N PRO A 632 4.14 4.97 -41.06
CA PRO A 632 5.20 5.61 -41.82
C PRO A 632 4.58 6.44 -42.93
N VAL A 633 4.77 7.76 -42.89
CA VAL A 633 4.27 8.63 -43.94
C VAL A 633 4.88 8.11 -45.25
N PRO A 634 4.06 7.71 -46.25
CA PRO A 634 4.62 7.10 -47.45
C PRO A 634 5.69 8.00 -48.05
N ALA A 635 6.76 7.38 -48.57
CA ALA A 635 7.82 8.06 -49.31
C ALA A 635 7.30 8.96 -50.45
N ALA A 636 6.01 8.90 -50.78
CA ALA A 636 5.30 9.85 -51.61
C ALA A 636 5.56 11.33 -51.23
N VAL A 637 5.71 11.71 -49.96
CA VAL A 637 6.06 13.11 -49.61
C VAL A 637 7.46 13.49 -50.11
N TRP A 638 8.41 12.55 -50.00
CA TRP A 638 9.76 12.70 -50.58
C TRP A 638 9.76 12.57 -52.12
N LEU A 639 8.85 11.79 -52.69
CA LEU A 639 8.72 11.57 -54.13
C LEU A 639 8.00 12.74 -54.84
N PHE A 640 7.04 13.38 -54.17
CA PHE A 640 6.43 14.65 -54.59
C PHE A 640 7.41 15.82 -54.38
N GLY A 641 8.13 15.88 -53.26
CA GLY A 641 9.17 16.91 -53.04
C GLY A 641 10.33 16.82 -54.03
N GLY A 642 10.85 15.61 -54.27
CA GLY A 642 11.89 15.34 -55.27
C GLY A 642 11.40 15.49 -56.71
N GLY A 643 10.14 15.13 -56.99
CA GLY A 643 9.50 15.33 -58.28
C GLY A 643 9.28 16.80 -58.62
N LEU A 644 8.92 17.64 -57.64
CA LEU A 644 8.73 19.08 -57.84
C LEU A 644 10.07 19.84 -58.02
N LEU A 645 11.12 19.44 -57.28
CA LEU A 645 12.48 19.93 -57.48
C LEU A 645 13.06 19.46 -58.83
N GLY A 646 12.76 18.24 -59.25
CA GLY A 646 13.09 17.73 -60.58
C GLY A 646 12.42 18.52 -61.71
N LEU A 647 11.15 18.91 -61.54
CA LEU A 647 10.43 19.74 -62.50
C LEU A 647 10.95 21.19 -62.54
N ALA A 648 11.32 21.77 -61.40
CA ALA A 648 11.97 23.08 -61.34
C ALA A 648 13.35 23.07 -62.03
N GLY A 649 14.10 21.97 -61.92
CA GLY A 649 15.36 21.75 -62.66
C GLY A 649 15.16 21.62 -64.17
N PHE A 650 14.06 20.97 -64.61
CA PHE A 650 13.76 20.80 -66.03
C PHE A 650 13.27 22.09 -66.71
N VAL A 651 12.54 22.95 -65.98
CA VAL A 651 12.10 24.27 -66.49
C VAL A 651 13.28 25.23 -66.65
N ARG A 652 14.33 25.12 -65.84
CA ARG A 652 15.53 25.98 -65.96
C ARG A 652 16.43 25.61 -67.14
N ARG A 653 16.35 24.38 -67.67
CA ARG A 653 17.13 23.94 -68.85
C ARG A 653 16.55 24.35 -70.21
N ARG A 654 15.38 25.00 -70.25
CA ARG A 654 14.79 25.55 -71.50
C ARG A 654 15.03 27.05 -71.70
N ARG A 655 15.86 27.68 -70.86
CA ARG A 655 16.32 29.06 -71.04
C ARG A 655 17.81 29.17 -70.72
N CYS A 656 18.65 28.57 -71.56
CA CYS A 656 20.03 28.96 -71.90
C CYS A 656 20.56 28.01 -72.98
#